data_AF-A0A7S0T4J0-F1
#
_entry.id   AF-A0A7S0T4J0-F1
#
_cell.length_a   1.000
_cell.length_b   1.000
_cell.length_c   1.000
_cell.angle_alpha   90.00
_cell.angle_beta   90.00
_cell.angle_gamma   90.00
#
_symmetry.space_group_name_H-M   'P 1'
#
loop_
_entity.id
_entity.type
_entity.pdbx_description
1 polymer ?
#
loop_
_entity_poly.entity_id
_entity_poly.type
_entity_poly.pdbx_seq_one_letter_code
_entity_poly.pdbx_strand_id
1 'polypeptide(L)'
;MLRLLSIAAHAASAPVVADEFAHGLRSVPAAPWAAVAPQLLALLRSDAASVRGVARAVLCAVAAAVPHAVAYAVAVESSAAAEEAAAACDVTAAEESSEESALLAAAAAAAAMLALEAIEPVAAALRRAQPRLMTDAAVLVHELGRVTVLHDEELLAALQDLHTDVMKRAAAVREEAARLRLQLDAGGETGGEANRDRVLGERRTAVMMPAVAALDRIVRSALSGGGYSTPHVQSFAARHGAGLAAAAEHFAKAPDPGEGWRAVKSEMTRLARGLQRRRELRLRDLSPALAGLRGRVTAAPMPGTEAAAAGAGGYYDGGGNGGLVTVVSVGERVTALPTKTRPKRITLLGSDGVHRTFLLKGHEDLRLDERAMHVLAAANTILAADRCARRRRLCARHYSVTPLSGYGGLIQWVERATPMSAMFAGWQRRARAAAQLAPPGAAPGWVPTQASPVAATTRPLDLFYQRISTALRAAGILPTASRRQWPRRVLRDTVSGLSAEVPRDLLQRELWCSSPSSAAWLTKVTAHARSVATASVLGHLLGLGDRHLDNVLVDLGTGEVVHIDYNIAFDRGLTLPVPELVPFRLTPMMVAALGPTGTHGAFELAAESTLSALRGAQGRDVLLGLLEAFVRDPLIEWTEEGGGGRKHLRQGDAASEHRSLEVAAGLTLFASRARGEMRAGLDTAAAALEGVDARADATLGTVSAAAAEAGMTMAAAAAAGEGAEAAFAAAAAAAAASDAASDAEEFSAVRAVAARAAAADAATAVNEAAHDAAGWAERSRRVLERIAGSWRAPDGSGAAFDELAALRDTATVVRSTGAPPALRAAPFAASLSLPPQLENAAAAADAELLLATWADVAVVAADAKGVYVLHAGAPVDRFQVFSEGTSRAVSLMPTSPGLAPTALIAGFSMHRFGVGVDPMEDTARKLASVGPIRAGARVLDICTGLAYTAVAAHNKGGRVTTIELDRAMTEMCRMNPHSRELFGGQIRQLYGNAADVVPTFPDASFDRIIHDPPTFALAGELFSGEFYGHLRRILAPKGRLYHYIGDPASKSAGNVAKGVVTRLKQAGFGGVAIDYNAHGIIAAHGPVKINSKKGPQKSVGKAAKGTSTDRRRGAR
;
A
#
# COMPACT_ATOMS: atom_id res chain seq x y z
N MET A 1 14.29 -25.40 14.23
CA MET A 1 14.70 -24.02 14.58
C MET A 1 13.52 -23.07 14.52
N LEU A 2 12.94 -22.78 13.36
CA LEU A 2 11.77 -21.87 13.24
C LEU A 2 10.59 -22.22 14.16
N ARG A 3 10.21 -23.49 14.26
CA ARG A 3 9.18 -23.93 15.22
C ARG A 3 9.55 -23.63 16.68
N LEU A 4 10.82 -23.82 17.05
CA LEU A 4 11.30 -23.53 18.40
C LEU A 4 11.28 -22.03 18.66
N LEU A 5 11.59 -21.19 17.67
CA LEU A 5 11.45 -19.72 17.79
C LEU A 5 9.99 -19.31 17.92
N SER A 6 9.09 -19.90 17.14
CA SER A 6 7.66 -19.65 17.25
C SER A 6 7.17 -20.04 18.65
N ILE A 7 7.54 -21.22 19.15
CA ILE A 7 7.22 -21.64 20.53
C ILE A 7 7.84 -20.68 21.55
N ALA A 8 9.09 -20.26 21.40
CA ALA A 8 9.75 -19.30 22.30
C ALA A 8 8.97 -17.98 22.38
N ALA A 9 8.56 -17.46 21.23
CA ALA A 9 7.81 -16.22 21.15
C ALA A 9 6.44 -16.32 21.84
N HIS A 10 5.77 -17.47 21.79
CA HIS A 10 4.49 -17.68 22.47
C HIS A 10 4.66 -18.02 23.98
N ALA A 11 5.61 -18.89 24.32
CA ALA A 11 5.88 -19.36 25.68
C ALA A 11 6.45 -18.26 26.58
N ALA A 12 7.10 -17.25 26.01
CA ALA A 12 7.66 -16.12 26.73
C ALA A 12 6.63 -15.19 27.41
N SER A 13 5.32 -15.43 27.19
CA SER A 13 4.24 -14.86 28.00
C SER A 13 4.19 -15.42 29.43
N ALA A 14 4.89 -16.53 29.71
CA ALA A 14 5.06 -17.12 31.03
C ALA A 14 6.57 -17.14 31.42
N PRO A 15 7.01 -16.38 32.44
CA PRO A 15 8.43 -16.21 32.76
C PRO A 15 9.16 -17.51 33.13
N VAL A 16 8.49 -18.43 33.84
CA VAL A 16 9.08 -19.71 34.26
C VAL A 16 9.44 -20.59 33.06
N VAL A 17 8.56 -20.64 32.05
CA VAL A 17 8.78 -21.42 30.82
C VAL A 17 9.91 -20.81 29.98
N ALA A 18 10.07 -19.48 30.02
CA ALA A 18 11.12 -18.79 29.25
C ALA A 18 12.53 -19.16 29.73
N ASP A 19 12.75 -19.28 31.04
CA ASP A 19 14.07 -19.57 31.61
C ASP A 19 14.51 -21.02 31.38
N GLU A 20 13.60 -21.97 31.56
CA GLU A 20 13.84 -23.39 31.21
C GLU A 20 14.04 -23.57 29.71
N PHE A 21 13.22 -22.93 28.88
CA PHE A 21 13.35 -22.99 27.43
C PHE A 21 14.66 -22.36 26.97
N ALA A 22 15.08 -21.22 27.55
CA ALA A 22 16.38 -20.62 27.31
C ALA A 22 17.53 -21.56 27.69
N HIS A 23 17.38 -22.32 28.79
CA HIS A 23 18.34 -23.33 29.20
C HIS A 23 18.43 -24.48 28.20
N GLY A 24 17.28 -25.02 27.77
CA GLY A 24 17.21 -26.05 26.74
C GLY A 24 17.81 -25.60 25.40
N LEU A 25 17.56 -24.35 24.98
CA LEU A 25 18.11 -23.79 23.75
C LEU A 25 19.63 -23.67 23.76
N ARG A 26 20.25 -23.40 24.93
CA ARG A 26 21.71 -23.39 25.08
C ARG A 26 22.35 -24.76 24.88
N SER A 27 21.60 -25.84 25.06
CA SER A 27 22.08 -27.22 24.81
C SER A 27 22.04 -27.62 23.33
N VAL A 28 21.30 -26.88 22.49
CA VAL A 28 21.26 -27.12 21.06
C VAL A 28 22.54 -26.59 20.42
N PRO A 29 23.20 -27.34 19.51
CA PRO A 29 24.35 -26.86 18.78
C PRO A 29 24.10 -25.49 18.14
N ALA A 30 25.09 -24.59 18.19
CA ALA A 30 24.93 -23.21 17.73
C ALA A 30 24.84 -23.09 16.19
N ALA A 31 25.48 -23.97 15.42
CA ALA A 31 25.58 -23.83 13.97
C ALA A 31 24.22 -23.80 13.22
N PRO A 32 23.23 -24.66 13.52
CA PRO A 32 21.91 -24.60 12.90
C PRO A 32 21.14 -23.28 13.14
N TRP A 33 21.45 -22.54 14.21
CA TRP A 33 20.81 -21.26 14.51
C TRP A 33 21.29 -20.14 13.60
N ALA A 34 22.47 -20.27 12.98
CA ALA A 34 22.99 -19.31 12.01
C ALA A 34 22.02 -19.08 10.83
N ALA A 35 21.34 -20.14 10.38
CA ALA A 35 20.38 -20.06 9.27
C ALA A 35 19.10 -19.24 9.59
N VAL A 36 18.87 -18.93 10.87
CA VAL A 36 17.74 -18.12 11.34
C VAL A 36 18.20 -16.90 12.15
N ALA A 37 19.47 -16.50 11.99
CA ALA A 37 20.03 -15.34 12.66
C ALA A 37 19.26 -14.03 12.38
N PRO A 38 18.77 -13.75 11.16
CA PRO A 38 18.00 -12.54 10.91
C PRO A 38 16.68 -12.48 11.70
N GLN A 39 15.98 -13.62 11.84
CA GLN A 39 14.78 -13.73 12.67
C GLN A 39 15.11 -13.56 14.16
N LEU A 40 16.25 -14.08 14.61
CA LEU A 40 16.72 -13.87 15.98
C LEU A 40 17.06 -12.41 16.27
N LEU A 41 17.66 -11.69 15.31
CA LEU A 41 17.97 -10.27 15.44
C LEU A 41 16.69 -9.43 15.51
N ALA A 42 15.69 -9.76 14.71
CA ALA A 42 14.37 -9.14 14.78
C ALA A 42 13.74 -9.26 16.19
N LEU A 43 13.87 -10.44 16.81
CA LEU A 43 13.35 -10.69 18.16
C LEU A 43 14.07 -9.90 19.27
N LEU A 44 15.27 -9.35 19.02
CA LEU A 44 15.93 -8.45 19.99
C LEU A 44 15.18 -7.13 20.18
N ARG A 45 14.36 -6.72 19.20
CA ARG A 45 13.52 -5.52 19.27
C ARG A 45 12.11 -5.80 19.82
N SER A 46 11.83 -7.01 20.30
CA SER A 46 10.53 -7.35 20.92
C SER A 46 10.32 -6.61 22.24
N ASP A 47 9.09 -6.21 22.56
CA ASP A 47 8.75 -5.59 23.85
C ASP A 47 8.87 -6.55 25.06
N ALA A 48 8.80 -7.86 24.82
CA ALA A 48 8.90 -8.86 25.87
C ALA A 48 10.38 -9.13 26.28
N ALA A 49 10.73 -8.80 27.52
CA ALA A 49 12.09 -8.98 28.03
C ALA A 49 12.58 -10.44 28.01
N SER A 50 11.67 -11.40 28.26
CA SER A 50 11.92 -12.84 28.15
C SER A 50 12.30 -13.27 26.73
N VAL A 51 11.57 -12.79 25.71
CA VAL A 51 11.86 -13.05 24.29
C VAL A 51 13.22 -12.48 23.90
N ARG A 52 13.49 -11.22 24.27
CA ARG A 52 14.80 -10.57 24.04
C ARG A 52 15.93 -11.36 24.70
N GLY A 53 15.72 -11.82 25.93
CA GLY A 53 16.67 -12.62 26.69
C GLY A 53 17.04 -13.93 25.99
N VAL A 54 16.05 -14.67 25.48
CA VAL A 54 16.24 -15.90 24.71
C VAL A 54 17.01 -15.62 23.42
N ALA A 55 16.56 -14.65 22.62
CA ALA A 55 17.19 -14.30 21.35
C ALA A 55 18.66 -13.89 21.54
N ARG A 56 18.93 -13.05 22.55
CA ARG A 56 20.28 -12.63 22.93
C ARG A 56 21.15 -13.82 23.32
N ALA A 57 20.65 -14.75 24.13
CA ALA A 57 21.42 -15.93 24.55
C ALA A 57 21.81 -16.81 23.36
N VAL A 58 20.88 -17.08 22.45
CA VAL A 58 21.13 -17.88 21.24
C VAL A 58 22.12 -17.15 20.31
N LEU A 59 21.92 -15.86 20.06
CA LEU A 59 22.82 -15.07 19.22
C LEU A 59 24.24 -14.97 19.79
N CYS A 60 24.39 -14.85 21.11
CA CYS A 60 25.70 -14.92 21.77
C CYS A 60 26.38 -16.27 21.54
N ALA A 61 25.64 -17.39 21.59
CA ALA A 61 26.17 -18.72 21.31
C ALA A 61 26.57 -18.87 19.83
N VAL A 62 25.76 -18.36 18.90
CA VAL A 62 26.09 -18.33 17.46
C VAL A 62 27.32 -17.47 17.21
N ALA A 63 27.41 -16.27 17.78
CA ALA A 63 28.54 -15.38 17.66
C ALA A 63 29.84 -16.00 18.21
N ALA A 64 29.75 -16.87 19.23
CA ALA A 64 30.90 -17.58 19.76
C ALA A 64 31.33 -18.78 18.89
N ALA A 65 30.37 -19.53 18.34
CA ALA A 65 30.65 -20.78 17.63
C ALA A 65 30.88 -20.61 16.12
N VAL A 66 30.12 -19.72 15.47
CA VAL A 66 30.15 -19.47 14.01
C VAL A 66 30.14 -17.95 13.76
N PRO A 67 31.17 -17.21 14.20
CA PRO A 67 31.17 -15.74 14.22
C PRO A 67 30.95 -15.12 12.83
N HIS A 68 31.51 -15.73 11.78
CA HIS A 68 31.36 -15.25 10.40
C HIS A 68 29.90 -15.22 9.91
N ALA A 69 29.02 -16.05 10.46
CA ALA A 69 27.64 -16.15 10.02
C ALA A 69 26.77 -14.96 10.41
N VAL A 70 27.16 -14.21 11.45
CA VAL A 70 26.36 -13.11 12.02
C VAL A 70 27.07 -11.77 12.00
N ALA A 71 28.34 -11.72 11.56
CA ALA A 71 29.17 -10.53 11.64
C ALA A 71 28.56 -9.30 10.95
N TYR A 72 28.07 -9.46 9.71
CA TYR A 72 27.44 -8.35 8.98
C TYR A 72 26.13 -7.90 9.63
N ALA A 73 25.24 -8.83 9.94
CA ALA A 73 23.93 -8.50 10.50
C ALA A 73 24.05 -7.84 11.89
N VAL A 74 24.98 -8.30 12.73
CA VAL A 74 25.28 -7.67 14.02
C VAL A 74 25.90 -6.28 13.84
N ALA A 75 26.81 -6.10 12.88
CA ALA A 75 27.41 -4.80 12.59
C ALA A 75 26.38 -3.77 12.11
N VAL A 76 25.44 -4.19 11.24
CA VAL A 76 24.34 -3.34 10.76
C VAL A 76 23.41 -2.94 11.90
N GLU A 77 22.93 -3.90 12.68
CA GLU A 77 22.02 -3.60 13.80
C GLU A 77 22.70 -2.76 14.90
N SER A 78 23.98 -3.00 15.18
CA SER A 78 24.73 -2.18 16.14
C SER A 78 24.89 -0.73 15.66
N SER A 79 25.15 -0.52 14.35
CA SER A 79 25.24 0.81 13.76
C SER A 79 23.89 1.52 13.76
N ALA A 80 22.83 0.82 13.36
CA ALA A 80 21.48 1.36 13.32
C ALA A 80 20.99 1.78 14.72
N ALA A 81 21.14 0.91 15.73
CA ALA A 81 20.75 1.23 17.10
C ALA A 81 21.53 2.43 17.67
N ALA A 82 22.82 2.56 17.34
CA ALA A 82 23.62 3.71 17.76
C ALA A 82 23.20 5.02 17.07
N GLU A 83 22.89 4.98 15.77
CA GLU A 83 22.39 6.14 15.02
C GLU A 83 21.00 6.58 15.50
N GLU A 84 20.09 5.64 15.73
CA GLU A 84 18.76 5.89 16.29
C GLU A 84 18.85 6.54 17.68
N ALA A 85 19.73 6.03 18.56
CA ALA A 85 19.95 6.59 19.89
C ALA A 85 20.54 8.00 19.83
N ALA A 86 21.51 8.25 18.96
CA ALA A 86 22.11 9.58 18.77
C ALA A 86 21.10 10.61 18.23
N ALA A 87 20.29 10.22 17.24
CA ALA A 87 19.26 11.08 16.67
C ALA A 87 18.18 11.43 17.70
N ALA A 88 17.83 10.49 18.59
CA ALA A 88 16.87 10.72 19.65
C ALA A 88 17.36 11.75 20.69
N CYS A 89 18.65 11.74 21.03
CA CYS A 89 19.26 12.75 21.91
C CYS A 89 19.18 14.17 21.31
N ASP A 90 19.40 14.33 20.00
CA ASP A 90 19.36 15.65 19.34
C ASP A 90 17.94 16.25 19.31
N VAL A 91 16.89 15.42 19.22
CA VAL A 91 15.49 15.88 19.20
C VAL A 91 15.05 16.44 20.56
N THR A 92 15.59 15.90 21.66
CA THR A 92 15.28 16.40 23.02
C THR A 92 15.82 17.81 23.30
N ALA A 93 16.79 18.28 22.50
CA ALA A 93 17.39 19.62 22.64
C ALA A 93 16.67 20.71 21.82
N ALA A 94 15.73 20.35 20.92
CA ALA A 94 14.96 21.30 20.12
C ALA A 94 13.69 21.75 20.87
N GLU A 95 13.86 22.76 21.73
CA GLU A 95 12.76 23.49 22.38
C GLU A 95 11.85 24.13 21.32
N GLU A 96 10.72 23.50 20.98
CA GLU A 96 9.48 24.09 20.41
C GLU A 96 8.59 22.99 19.76
N SER A 97 8.06 22.04 20.55
CA SER A 97 7.00 21.14 20.05
C SER A 97 5.97 20.81 21.12
N SER A 98 4.74 20.50 20.69
CA SER A 98 3.61 20.14 21.56
C SER A 98 3.95 18.96 22.48
N GLU A 99 3.31 18.88 23.65
CA GLU A 99 3.51 17.79 24.64
C GLU A 99 3.42 16.39 24.01
N GLU A 100 2.53 16.21 23.03
CA GLU A 100 2.35 14.96 22.28
C GLU A 100 3.57 14.58 21.42
N SER A 101 4.22 15.57 20.79
CA SER A 101 5.44 15.35 20.00
C SER A 101 6.64 15.03 20.89
N ALA A 102 6.68 15.56 22.12
CA ALA A 102 7.72 15.26 23.09
C ALA A 102 7.57 13.83 23.65
N LEU A 103 6.33 13.38 23.90
CA LEU A 103 6.05 12.01 24.36
C LEU A 103 6.46 10.95 23.32
N LEU A 104 6.12 11.19 22.04
CA LEU A 104 6.51 10.32 20.92
C LEU A 104 8.04 10.26 20.74
N ALA A 105 8.72 11.40 20.86
CA ALA A 105 10.18 11.45 20.80
C ALA A 105 10.83 10.69 21.96
N ALA A 106 10.28 10.80 23.18
CA ALA A 106 10.77 10.06 24.34
C ALA A 106 10.55 8.54 24.21
N ALA A 107 9.40 8.11 23.68
CA ALA A 107 9.13 6.69 23.42
C ALA A 107 10.08 6.11 22.36
N ALA A 108 10.34 6.85 21.28
CA ALA A 108 11.30 6.47 20.25
C ALA A 108 12.74 6.39 20.81
N ALA A 109 13.13 7.33 21.69
CA ALA A 109 14.42 7.32 22.37
C ALA A 109 14.59 6.06 23.25
N ALA A 110 13.56 5.72 24.04
CA ALA A 110 13.57 4.55 24.90
C ALA A 110 13.69 3.24 24.10
N ALA A 111 12.96 3.12 22.98
CA ALA A 111 13.04 1.98 22.09
C ALA A 111 14.44 1.81 21.46
N ALA A 112 15.04 2.92 21.00
CA ALA A 112 16.40 2.92 20.44
C ALA A 112 17.46 2.50 21.48
N MET A 113 17.36 3.01 22.72
CA MET A 113 18.25 2.61 23.81
C MET A 113 18.10 1.12 24.15
N LEU A 114 16.87 0.60 24.22
CA LEU A 114 16.62 -0.82 24.47
C LEU A 114 17.21 -1.72 23.38
N ALA A 115 17.11 -1.32 22.11
CA ALA A 115 17.71 -2.05 21.00
C ALA A 115 19.24 -2.09 21.13
N LEU A 116 19.87 -0.98 21.50
CA LEU A 116 21.31 -0.87 21.72
C LEU A 116 21.77 -1.76 22.90
N GLU A 117 21.04 -1.74 24.01
CA GLU A 117 21.30 -2.60 25.18
C GLU A 117 21.14 -4.10 24.85
N ALA A 118 20.22 -4.45 23.95
CA ALA A 118 19.98 -5.83 23.56
C ALA A 118 21.08 -6.39 22.63
N ILE A 119 21.59 -5.59 21.69
CA ILE A 119 22.58 -6.03 20.69
C ILE A 119 24.02 -6.02 21.22
N GLU A 120 24.36 -5.11 22.14
CA GLU A 120 25.73 -4.92 22.63
C GLU A 120 26.36 -6.21 23.23
N PRO A 121 25.64 -7.04 24.01
CA PRO A 121 26.18 -8.33 24.48
C PRO A 121 26.54 -9.30 23.35
N VAL A 122 25.78 -9.29 22.24
CA VAL A 122 26.05 -10.13 21.06
C VAL A 122 27.30 -9.60 20.34
N ALA A 123 27.41 -8.29 20.15
CA ALA A 123 28.60 -7.65 19.59
C ALA A 123 29.84 -7.89 20.48
N ALA A 124 29.69 -7.87 21.81
CA ALA A 124 30.74 -8.22 22.75
C ALA A 124 31.15 -9.70 22.65
N ALA A 125 30.20 -10.63 22.48
CA ALA A 125 30.51 -12.04 22.24
C ALA A 125 31.31 -12.23 20.94
N LEU A 126 30.92 -11.55 19.86
CA LEU A 126 31.64 -11.58 18.58
C LEU A 126 33.06 -11.00 18.71
N ARG A 127 33.21 -9.86 19.39
CA ARG A 127 34.53 -9.24 19.65
C ARG A 127 35.42 -10.13 20.50
N ARG A 128 34.88 -10.87 21.47
CA ARG A 128 35.64 -11.85 22.27
C ARG A 128 36.07 -13.04 21.44
N ALA A 129 35.20 -13.55 20.57
CA ALA A 129 35.51 -14.69 19.72
C ALA A 129 36.54 -14.35 18.63
N GLN A 130 36.34 -13.22 17.93
CA GLN A 130 37.21 -12.80 16.83
C GLN A 130 37.23 -11.26 16.69
N PRO A 131 38.13 -10.56 17.42
CA PRO A 131 38.14 -9.09 17.47
C PRO A 131 38.25 -8.43 16.09
N ARG A 132 39.12 -8.97 15.22
CA ARG A 132 39.37 -8.42 13.87
C ARG A 132 38.16 -8.53 12.95
N LEU A 133 37.34 -9.58 13.11
CA LEU A 133 36.17 -9.81 12.25
C LEU A 133 35.14 -8.69 12.43
N MET A 134 34.79 -8.36 13.67
CA MET A 134 33.80 -7.30 13.94
C MET A 134 34.29 -5.96 13.41
N THR A 135 35.56 -5.62 13.65
CA THR A 135 36.15 -4.37 13.16
C THR A 135 36.14 -4.31 11.63
N ASP A 136 36.58 -5.37 10.96
CA ASP A 136 36.65 -5.39 9.50
C ASP A 136 35.24 -5.39 8.86
N ALA A 137 34.28 -6.10 9.45
CA ALA A 137 32.88 -6.10 9.02
C ALA A 137 32.23 -4.73 9.21
N ALA A 138 32.43 -4.08 10.37
CA ALA A 138 31.90 -2.75 10.64
C ALA A 138 32.47 -1.68 9.68
N VAL A 139 33.77 -1.75 9.37
CA VAL A 139 34.39 -0.86 8.36
C VAL A 139 33.76 -1.07 6.99
N LEU A 140 33.58 -2.33 6.57
CA LEU A 140 32.92 -2.64 5.29
C LEU A 140 31.47 -2.12 5.27
N VAL A 141 30.68 -2.38 6.30
CA VAL A 141 29.29 -1.94 6.40
C VAL A 141 29.19 -0.42 6.32
N HIS A 142 29.94 0.28 7.16
CA HIS A 142 29.91 1.74 7.24
C HIS A 142 30.36 2.40 5.92
N GLU A 143 31.52 1.98 5.38
CA GLU A 143 32.07 2.62 4.19
C GLU A 143 31.31 2.25 2.91
N LEU A 144 30.85 1.00 2.76
CA LEU A 144 29.99 0.62 1.63
C LEU A 144 28.62 1.30 1.71
N GLY A 145 28.04 1.45 2.91
CA GLY A 145 26.82 2.22 3.13
C GLY A 145 26.95 3.66 2.64
N ARG A 146 28.09 4.31 2.91
CA ARG A 146 28.36 5.68 2.43
C ARG A 146 28.63 5.79 0.93
N VAL A 147 29.21 4.76 0.31
CA VAL A 147 29.37 4.71 -1.15
C VAL A 147 28.03 4.43 -1.86
N THR A 148 27.06 3.85 -1.14
CA THR A 148 25.73 3.50 -1.67
C THR A 148 24.93 4.73 -2.08
N VAL A 149 24.90 5.78 -1.24
CA VAL A 149 24.30 7.08 -1.55
C VAL A 149 25.33 8.17 -1.29
N LEU A 150 25.77 8.86 -2.34
CA LEU A 150 26.78 9.90 -2.20
C LEU A 150 26.16 11.21 -1.70
N HIS A 151 26.96 12.05 -1.02
CA HIS A 151 26.50 13.35 -0.49
C HIS A 151 25.88 14.26 -1.55
N ASP A 152 26.42 14.28 -2.76
CA ASP A 152 25.90 15.08 -3.87
C ASP A 152 24.59 14.53 -4.43
N GLU A 153 24.32 13.23 -4.27
CA GLU A 153 23.04 12.60 -4.62
C GLU A 153 22.00 12.83 -3.53
N GLU A 154 22.38 12.69 -2.25
CA GLU A 154 21.50 12.99 -1.10
C GLU A 154 21.07 14.47 -1.11
N LEU A 155 21.99 15.39 -1.38
CA LEU A 155 21.67 16.80 -1.55
C LEU A 155 20.65 17.02 -2.67
N LEU A 156 20.84 16.39 -3.83
CA LEU A 156 19.91 16.56 -4.95
C LEU A 156 18.52 16.05 -4.60
N ALA A 157 18.42 14.89 -3.93
CA ALA A 157 17.15 14.34 -3.46
C ALA A 157 16.47 15.29 -2.46
N ALA A 158 17.21 15.76 -1.44
CA ALA A 158 16.70 16.70 -0.44
C ALA A 158 16.21 18.02 -1.07
N LEU A 159 16.92 18.54 -2.08
CA LEU A 159 16.51 19.74 -2.81
C LEU A 159 15.26 19.51 -3.69
N GLN A 160 15.08 18.31 -4.26
CA GLN A 160 13.87 17.94 -5.01
C GLN A 160 12.65 17.86 -4.09
N ASP A 161 12.81 17.30 -2.90
CA ASP A 161 11.76 17.22 -1.89
C ASP A 161 11.37 18.61 -1.38
N LEU A 162 12.38 19.47 -1.15
CA LEU A 162 12.16 20.85 -0.76
C LEU A 162 11.52 21.67 -1.88
N HIS A 163 11.86 21.42 -3.15
CA HIS A 163 11.23 22.09 -4.30
C HIS A 163 9.72 21.91 -4.29
N THR A 164 9.25 20.69 -4.06
CA THR A 164 7.81 20.39 -4.03
C THR A 164 7.10 21.15 -2.90
N ASP A 165 7.72 21.25 -1.72
CA ASP A 165 7.19 22.01 -0.59
C ASP A 165 7.21 23.53 -0.86
N VAL A 166 8.32 24.05 -1.38
CA VAL A 166 8.47 25.48 -1.74
C VAL A 166 7.45 25.89 -2.78
N MET A 167 7.20 25.09 -3.82
CA MET A 167 6.22 25.42 -4.85
C MET A 167 4.78 25.47 -4.30
N LYS A 168 4.44 24.57 -3.36
CA LYS A 168 3.15 24.58 -2.65
C LYS A 168 3.01 25.84 -1.78
N ARG A 169 4.02 26.17 -0.98
CA ARG A 169 4.04 27.37 -0.12
C ARG A 169 3.98 28.65 -0.95
N ALA A 170 4.74 28.73 -2.03
CA ALA A 170 4.75 29.89 -2.93
C ALA A 170 3.39 30.09 -3.63
N ALA A 171 2.67 29.02 -3.95
CA ALA A 171 1.32 29.11 -4.50
C ALA A 171 0.34 29.72 -3.49
N ALA A 172 0.39 29.28 -2.22
CA ALA A 172 -0.44 29.84 -1.15
C ALA A 172 -0.17 31.34 -0.92
N VAL A 173 1.09 31.76 -0.90
CA VAL A 173 1.47 33.18 -0.78
C VAL A 173 0.95 34.01 -1.97
N ARG A 174 1.02 33.48 -3.19
CA ARG A 174 0.51 34.17 -4.40
C ARG A 174 -1.00 34.32 -4.39
N GLU A 175 -1.73 33.28 -3.98
CA GLU A 175 -3.19 33.32 -3.87
C GLU A 175 -3.65 34.37 -2.83
N GLU A 176 -2.97 34.46 -1.70
CA GLU A 176 -3.27 35.44 -0.66
C GLU A 176 -2.94 36.89 -1.10
N ALA A 177 -1.82 37.08 -1.82
CA ALA A 177 -1.49 38.37 -2.43
C ALA A 177 -2.52 38.82 -3.48
N ALA A 178 -3.01 37.90 -4.32
CA ALA A 178 -4.07 38.18 -5.27
C ALA A 178 -5.39 38.55 -4.56
N ARG A 179 -5.72 37.88 -3.46
CA ARG A 179 -6.89 38.19 -2.63
C ARG A 179 -6.83 39.60 -2.04
N LEU A 180 -5.67 40.04 -1.54
CA LEU A 180 -5.48 41.37 -0.98
C LEU A 180 -5.47 42.47 -2.05
N ARG A 181 -4.98 42.17 -3.26
CA ARG A 181 -5.06 43.09 -4.42
C ARG A 181 -6.50 43.32 -4.89
N LEU A 182 -7.31 42.26 -4.98
CA LEU A 182 -8.74 42.39 -5.33
C LEU A 182 -9.55 43.21 -4.29
N GLN A 183 -9.03 43.35 -3.06
CA GLN A 183 -9.62 44.23 -2.04
C GLN A 183 -9.23 45.72 -2.22
N LEU A 184 -8.15 46.04 -2.96
CA LEU A 184 -7.77 47.41 -3.33
C LEU A 184 -8.70 47.98 -4.41
N ASP A 185 -9.00 47.18 -5.44
CA ASP A 185 -9.83 47.62 -6.57
C ASP A 185 -11.30 47.88 -6.17
N ALA A 186 -11.73 47.37 -5.01
CA ALA A 186 -13.10 47.46 -4.51
C ALA A 186 -13.33 48.54 -3.44
N GLY A 187 -12.29 49.21 -2.92
CA GLY A 187 -12.41 50.18 -1.83
C GLY A 187 -11.39 51.31 -1.91
N GLY A 188 -11.85 52.50 -2.31
CA GLY A 188 -11.04 53.72 -2.46
C GLY A 188 -10.60 54.38 -1.15
N GLU A 189 -9.88 53.66 -0.28
CA GLU A 189 -9.22 54.24 0.89
C GLU A 189 -7.71 54.36 0.67
N THR A 190 -7.23 55.60 0.60
CA THR A 190 -5.86 56.05 0.28
C THR A 190 -4.85 55.91 1.42
N GLY A 191 -5.13 55.12 2.47
CA GLY A 191 -4.26 54.94 3.64
C GLY A 191 -3.62 53.55 3.83
N GLY A 192 -3.82 52.61 2.91
CA GLY A 192 -3.67 51.17 3.21
C GLY A 192 -2.53 50.41 2.52
N GLU A 193 -1.78 51.00 1.58
CA GLU A 193 -0.83 50.25 0.73
C GLU A 193 0.40 49.79 1.53
N ALA A 194 1.06 50.70 2.25
CA ALA A 194 2.24 50.40 3.06
C ALA A 194 1.96 49.41 4.22
N ASN A 195 0.80 49.48 4.86
CA ASN A 195 0.42 48.56 5.92
C ASN A 195 0.09 47.16 5.38
N ARG A 196 -0.49 47.06 4.18
CA ARG A 196 -0.79 45.78 3.52
C ARG A 196 0.47 45.11 2.98
N ASP A 197 1.39 45.88 2.40
CA ASP A 197 2.71 45.38 1.99
C ASP A 197 3.52 44.90 3.19
N ARG A 198 3.38 45.55 4.35
CA ARG A 198 3.97 45.08 5.61
C ARG A 198 3.37 43.76 6.07
N VAL A 199 2.04 43.64 6.11
CA VAL A 199 1.33 42.40 6.50
C VAL A 199 1.63 41.24 5.54
N LEU A 200 1.67 41.52 4.22
CA LEU A 200 2.09 40.55 3.19
C LEU A 200 3.54 40.12 3.38
N GLY A 201 4.43 41.07 3.67
CA GLY A 201 5.85 40.80 3.95
C GLY A 201 6.05 39.95 5.21
N GLU A 202 5.38 40.28 6.31
CA GLU A 202 5.44 39.53 7.58
C GLU A 202 4.92 38.10 7.39
N ARG A 203 3.78 37.93 6.71
CA ARG A 203 3.18 36.61 6.50
C ARG A 203 3.92 35.76 5.47
N ARG A 204 4.45 36.36 4.40
CA ARG A 204 5.39 35.71 3.48
C ARG A 204 6.58 35.15 4.24
N THR A 205 7.17 35.98 5.11
CA THR A 205 8.33 35.60 5.91
C THR A 205 7.97 34.42 6.82
N ALA A 206 6.84 34.47 7.54
CA ALA A 206 6.38 33.39 8.40
C ALA A 206 6.14 32.06 7.66
N VAL A 207 5.49 32.08 6.48
CA VAL A 207 5.19 30.86 5.70
C VAL A 207 6.45 30.23 5.09
N MET A 208 7.42 31.06 4.69
CA MET A 208 8.63 30.62 4.00
C MET A 208 9.81 30.33 4.93
N MET A 209 9.82 30.85 6.16
CA MET A 209 10.91 30.67 7.13
C MET A 209 11.31 29.19 7.34
N PRO A 210 10.36 28.23 7.46
CA PRO A 210 10.72 26.82 7.59
C PRO A 210 11.46 26.28 6.37
N ALA A 211 11.09 26.73 5.16
CA ALA A 211 11.73 26.30 3.92
C ALA A 211 13.12 26.92 3.73
N VAL A 212 13.31 28.18 4.15
CA VAL A 212 14.62 28.85 4.16
C VAL A 212 15.56 28.17 5.16
N ALA A 213 15.08 27.91 6.39
CA ALA A 213 15.85 27.21 7.41
C ALA A 213 16.19 25.77 6.98
N ALA A 214 15.26 25.08 6.30
CA ALA A 214 15.52 23.76 5.73
C ALA A 214 16.59 23.81 4.63
N LEU A 215 16.50 24.76 3.68
CA LEU A 215 17.50 24.93 2.62
C LEU A 215 18.89 25.17 3.20
N ASP A 216 18.99 26.09 4.15
CA ASP A 216 20.25 26.47 4.77
C ASP A 216 20.87 25.32 5.59
N ARG A 217 20.04 24.54 6.29
CA ARG A 217 20.49 23.29 6.96
C ARG A 217 21.01 22.26 5.95
N ILE A 218 20.27 22.04 4.87
CA ILE A 218 20.62 21.08 3.81
C ILE A 218 21.96 21.49 3.15
N VAL A 219 22.10 22.77 2.78
CA VAL A 219 23.31 23.28 2.14
C VAL A 219 24.50 23.21 3.09
N ARG A 220 24.36 23.65 4.35
CA ARG A 220 25.45 23.59 5.33
C ARG A 220 25.89 22.17 5.63
N SER A 221 24.95 21.23 5.79
CA SER A 221 25.24 19.81 5.97
C SER A 221 26.02 19.22 4.77
N ALA A 222 25.56 19.51 3.55
CA ALA A 222 26.20 19.02 2.34
C ALA A 222 27.63 19.56 2.13
N LEU A 223 27.90 20.79 2.56
CA LEU A 223 29.22 21.41 2.44
C LEU A 223 30.19 21.04 3.57
N SER A 224 29.69 20.73 4.77
CA SER A 224 30.51 20.29 5.90
C SER A 224 30.83 18.80 5.87
N GLY A 225 30.06 18.00 5.11
CA GLY A 225 30.28 16.56 4.99
C GLY A 225 29.82 15.75 6.21
N GLY A 226 28.94 16.32 7.04
CA GLY A 226 28.36 15.60 8.18
C GLY A 226 29.37 15.02 9.18
N GLY A 227 30.54 15.65 9.34
CA GLY A 227 31.60 15.19 10.26
C GLY A 227 32.62 14.22 9.66
N TYR A 228 32.45 13.76 8.41
CA TYR A 228 33.44 12.95 7.72
C TYR A 228 33.69 13.46 6.30
N SER A 229 34.85 14.07 6.11
CA SER A 229 35.29 14.65 4.83
C SER A 229 36.11 13.67 4.00
N THR A 230 35.64 13.35 2.78
CA THR A 230 36.40 12.58 1.77
C THR A 230 36.94 13.49 0.68
N PRO A 231 37.95 13.06 -0.11
CA PRO A 231 38.39 13.83 -1.28
C PRO A 231 37.25 14.20 -2.24
N HIS A 232 36.27 13.31 -2.41
CA HIS A 232 35.06 13.59 -3.20
C HIS A 232 34.22 14.72 -2.60
N VAL A 233 33.96 14.69 -1.29
CA VAL A 233 33.21 15.76 -0.60
C VAL A 233 33.94 17.10 -0.69
N GLN A 234 35.25 17.12 -0.51
CA GLN A 234 36.07 18.34 -0.64
C GLN A 234 36.01 18.89 -2.08
N SER A 235 36.15 18.02 -3.08
CA SER A 235 36.04 18.40 -4.50
C SER A 235 34.65 18.94 -4.84
N PHE A 236 33.60 18.35 -4.25
CA PHE A 236 32.22 18.79 -4.40
C PHE A 236 32.02 20.19 -3.79
N ALA A 237 32.41 20.38 -2.53
CA ALA A 237 32.30 21.66 -1.83
C ALA A 237 33.05 22.78 -2.56
N ALA A 238 34.26 22.51 -3.06
CA ALA A 238 35.03 23.46 -3.86
C ALA A 238 34.34 23.85 -5.18
N ARG A 239 33.61 22.93 -5.83
CA ARG A 239 32.97 23.17 -7.14
C ARG A 239 31.60 23.83 -7.02
N HIS A 240 30.80 23.44 -6.04
CA HIS A 240 29.39 23.81 -5.95
C HIS A 240 29.06 24.70 -4.74
N GLY A 241 29.93 24.79 -3.74
CA GLY A 241 29.64 25.44 -2.46
C GLY A 241 29.30 26.92 -2.58
N ALA A 242 30.13 27.70 -3.27
CA ALA A 242 29.88 29.13 -3.44
C ALA A 242 28.55 29.42 -4.17
N GLY A 243 28.22 28.63 -5.20
CA GLY A 243 26.98 28.78 -5.95
C GLY A 243 25.74 28.42 -5.14
N LEU A 244 25.81 27.33 -4.36
CA LEU A 244 24.71 26.90 -3.48
C LEU A 244 24.47 27.89 -2.33
N ALA A 245 25.53 28.39 -1.70
CA ALA A 245 25.43 29.39 -0.64
C ALA A 245 24.82 30.70 -1.16
N ALA A 246 25.29 31.20 -2.31
CA ALA A 246 24.73 32.40 -2.93
C ALA A 246 23.26 32.22 -3.34
N ALA A 247 22.89 31.05 -3.87
CA ALA A 247 21.50 30.75 -4.22
C ALA A 247 20.58 30.66 -2.99
N ALA A 248 21.07 30.10 -1.88
CA ALA A 248 20.33 30.04 -0.62
C ALA A 248 20.14 31.43 -0.01
N GLU A 249 21.18 32.26 -0.01
CA GLU A 249 21.09 33.65 0.45
C GLU A 249 20.13 34.48 -0.41
N HIS A 250 20.18 34.30 -1.73
CA HIS A 250 19.26 34.96 -2.65
C HIS A 250 17.81 34.54 -2.38
N PHE A 251 17.55 33.25 -2.19
CA PHE A 251 16.22 32.74 -1.87
C PHE A 251 15.68 33.32 -0.56
N ALA A 252 16.53 33.45 0.47
CA ALA A 252 16.14 34.02 1.76
C ALA A 252 15.73 35.50 1.66
N LYS A 253 16.31 36.26 0.72
CA LYS A 253 16.08 37.71 0.54
C LYS A 253 15.07 38.03 -0.57
N ALA A 254 14.66 37.04 -1.37
CA ALA A 254 13.85 37.27 -2.56
C ALA A 254 12.42 37.75 -2.24
N PRO A 255 11.91 38.79 -2.95
CA PRO A 255 10.55 39.29 -2.71
C PRO A 255 9.47 38.34 -3.22
N ASP A 256 9.68 37.65 -4.34
CA ASP A 256 8.83 36.54 -4.79
C ASP A 256 9.53 35.20 -4.50
N PRO A 257 8.96 34.34 -3.64
CA PRO A 257 9.52 33.03 -3.34
C PRO A 257 9.68 32.12 -4.56
N GLY A 258 8.79 32.26 -5.56
CA GLY A 258 8.87 31.46 -6.80
C GLY A 258 10.06 31.87 -7.67
N GLU A 259 10.27 33.18 -7.82
CA GLU A 259 11.44 33.76 -8.47
C GLU A 259 12.74 33.45 -7.73
N GLY A 260 12.78 33.65 -6.41
CA GLY A 260 13.95 33.38 -5.58
C GLY A 260 14.44 31.93 -5.68
N TRP A 261 13.50 30.98 -5.80
CA TRP A 261 13.82 29.57 -5.96
C TRP A 261 14.45 29.24 -7.33
N ARG A 262 14.36 30.11 -8.35
CA ARG A 262 14.99 29.85 -9.66
C ARG A 262 16.51 29.69 -9.56
N ALA A 263 17.16 30.46 -8.68
CA ALA A 263 18.60 30.34 -8.45
C ALA A 263 18.96 28.95 -7.93
N VAL A 264 18.21 28.46 -6.94
CA VAL A 264 18.38 27.10 -6.38
C VAL A 264 18.08 26.03 -7.43
N LYS A 265 17.01 26.20 -8.23
CA LYS A 265 16.65 25.26 -9.31
C LYS A 265 17.72 25.18 -10.41
N SER A 266 18.37 26.30 -10.74
CA SER A 266 19.50 26.32 -11.68
C SER A 266 20.65 25.46 -11.16
N GLU A 267 20.99 25.62 -9.87
CA GLU A 267 22.02 24.82 -9.19
C GLU A 267 21.67 23.33 -9.13
N MET A 268 20.42 22.99 -8.79
CA MET A 268 19.92 21.61 -8.84
C MET A 268 20.07 21.00 -10.24
N THR A 269 19.76 21.77 -11.29
CA THR A 269 19.87 21.31 -12.68
C THR A 269 21.33 21.10 -13.07
N ARG A 270 22.23 22.00 -12.65
CA ARG A 270 23.68 21.89 -12.86
C ARG A 270 24.24 20.64 -12.17
N LEU A 271 23.83 20.40 -10.93
CA LEU A 271 24.19 19.22 -10.14
C LEU A 271 23.71 17.93 -10.83
N ALA A 272 22.43 17.87 -11.20
CA ALA A 272 21.85 16.71 -11.88
C ALA A 272 22.58 16.39 -13.20
N ARG A 273 22.94 17.39 -14.00
CA ARG A 273 23.73 17.18 -15.23
C ARG A 273 25.14 16.66 -14.94
N GLY A 274 25.79 17.18 -13.89
CA GLY A 274 27.11 16.72 -13.46
C GLY A 274 27.10 15.24 -13.07
N LEU A 275 26.12 14.84 -12.27
CA LEU A 275 25.90 13.46 -11.87
C LEU A 275 25.63 12.55 -13.07
N GLN A 276 24.79 12.95 -14.03
CA GLN A 276 24.49 12.13 -15.22
C GLN A 276 25.70 11.89 -16.13
N ARG A 277 26.66 12.83 -16.17
CA ARG A 277 27.89 12.71 -16.97
C ARG A 277 28.96 11.85 -16.28
N ARG A 278 29.12 11.97 -14.97
CA ARG A 278 30.12 11.20 -14.20
C ARG A 278 29.57 9.84 -13.82
N ARG A 279 29.91 8.82 -14.60
CA ARG A 279 29.51 7.42 -14.38
C ARG A 279 30.60 6.57 -13.75
N GLU A 280 31.85 6.89 -14.01
CA GLU A 280 32.99 6.21 -13.38
C GLU A 280 33.58 7.08 -12.27
N LEU A 281 33.68 6.49 -11.09
CA LEU A 281 34.22 7.11 -9.89
C LEU A 281 35.41 6.29 -9.39
N ARG A 282 36.34 6.92 -8.68
CA ARG A 282 37.50 6.23 -8.08
C ARG A 282 37.23 5.98 -6.61
N LEU A 283 37.39 4.73 -6.18
CA LEU A 283 37.15 4.34 -4.78
C LEU A 283 37.99 5.16 -3.82
N ARG A 284 39.26 5.45 -4.15
CA ARG A 284 40.17 6.26 -3.31
C ARG A 284 39.62 7.65 -2.95
N ASP A 285 38.78 8.23 -3.82
CA ASP A 285 38.19 9.55 -3.61
C ASP A 285 36.89 9.45 -2.78
N LEU A 286 36.20 8.32 -2.88
CA LEU A 286 34.93 8.04 -2.19
C LEU A 286 35.15 7.50 -0.77
N SER A 287 36.02 6.50 -0.64
CA SER A 287 36.37 5.82 0.62
C SER A 287 37.87 5.47 0.62
N PRO A 288 38.72 6.32 1.23
CA PRO A 288 40.13 6.02 1.43
C PRO A 288 40.34 4.76 2.28
N ALA A 289 39.44 4.49 3.24
CA ALA A 289 39.49 3.32 4.10
C ALA A 289 39.35 2.01 3.30
N LEU A 290 38.36 1.91 2.42
CA LEU A 290 38.19 0.72 1.56
C LEU A 290 39.31 0.59 0.53
N ALA A 291 39.81 1.70 -0.02
CA ALA A 291 40.95 1.68 -0.94
C ALA A 291 42.23 1.17 -0.26
N GLY A 292 42.41 1.46 1.04
CA GLY A 292 43.54 1.01 1.85
C GLY A 292 43.55 -0.50 2.17
N LEU A 293 42.46 -1.23 1.94
CA LEU A 293 42.38 -2.66 2.24
C LEU A 293 43.33 -3.52 1.41
N ARG A 294 43.78 -3.04 0.24
CA ARG A 294 44.69 -3.77 -0.68
C ARG A 294 46.01 -4.24 -0.04
N GLY A 295 46.41 -3.66 1.10
CA GLY A 295 47.64 -4.02 1.82
C GLY A 295 47.44 -4.90 3.05
N ARG A 296 46.21 -5.38 3.35
CA ARG A 296 45.89 -6.11 4.57
C ARG A 296 44.94 -7.28 4.30
N VAL A 297 45.19 -8.42 4.94
CA VAL A 297 44.22 -9.54 4.98
C VAL A 297 43.07 -9.15 5.91
N THR A 298 41.85 -9.07 5.37
CA THR A 298 40.66 -8.83 6.19
C THR A 298 40.11 -10.14 6.75
N ALA A 299 39.52 -10.08 7.95
CA ALA A 299 38.82 -11.20 8.56
C ALA A 299 37.36 -11.31 8.11
N ALA A 300 36.83 -10.28 7.41
CA ALA A 300 35.44 -10.23 7.00
C ALA A 300 35.14 -11.26 5.89
N PRO A 301 34.08 -12.07 6.02
CA PRO A 301 33.68 -13.01 4.98
C PRO A 301 33.25 -12.27 3.71
N MET A 302 33.37 -12.92 2.56
CA MET A 302 32.76 -12.43 1.33
C MET A 302 31.23 -12.36 1.53
N PRO A 303 30.58 -11.22 1.29
CA PRO A 303 29.12 -11.12 1.39
C PRO A 303 28.43 -12.21 0.57
N GLY A 304 27.51 -12.95 1.19
CA GLY A 304 26.80 -14.09 0.60
C GLY A 304 27.42 -15.47 0.83
N THR A 305 28.58 -15.54 1.47
CA THR A 305 29.26 -16.81 1.80
C THR A 305 29.17 -17.19 3.29
N GLU A 306 28.41 -16.42 4.06
CA GLU A 306 28.24 -16.57 5.51
C GLU A 306 27.61 -17.92 5.88
N ALA A 307 26.67 -18.42 5.06
CA ALA A 307 26.02 -19.72 5.25
C ALA A 307 26.97 -20.90 4.97
N ALA A 308 27.90 -20.75 4.03
CA ALA A 308 28.93 -21.77 3.74
C ALA A 308 29.89 -21.93 4.93
N ALA A 309 30.12 -20.86 5.71
CA ALA A 309 30.89 -20.91 6.95
C ALA A 309 30.22 -21.76 8.05
N ALA A 310 28.91 -22.00 7.96
CA ALA A 310 28.12 -22.79 8.91
C ALA A 310 27.92 -24.27 8.47
N GLY A 311 28.56 -24.71 7.38
CA GLY A 311 28.43 -26.08 6.85
C GLY A 311 27.10 -26.38 6.12
N ALA A 312 26.27 -25.35 5.88
CA ALA A 312 25.10 -25.47 5.04
C ALA A 312 25.54 -25.22 3.58
N GLY A 313 25.51 -26.26 2.76
CA GLY A 313 25.96 -26.21 1.37
C GLY A 313 25.29 -25.07 0.59
N GLY A 314 26.06 -24.03 0.28
CA GLY A 314 25.61 -22.91 -0.53
C GLY A 314 25.59 -23.28 -2.01
N TYR A 315 24.53 -22.87 -2.71
CA TYR A 315 24.41 -22.96 -4.18
C TYR A 315 25.25 -21.89 -4.90
N TYR A 316 25.93 -21.00 -4.15
CA TYR A 316 26.50 -19.75 -4.66
C TYR A 316 27.84 -19.85 -5.38
N ASP A 317 28.41 -21.05 -5.54
CA ASP A 317 29.49 -21.24 -6.50
C ASP A 317 29.41 -22.64 -7.09
N GLY A 318 29.50 -22.71 -8.42
CA GLY A 318 29.54 -23.96 -9.13
C GLY A 318 30.82 -24.71 -8.79
N GLY A 319 30.71 -25.73 -7.94
CA GLY A 319 31.77 -26.72 -7.73
C GLY A 319 32.90 -26.25 -6.83
N GLY A 320 32.85 -26.66 -5.57
CA GLY A 320 34.02 -26.61 -4.71
C GLY A 320 33.70 -26.96 -3.28
N ASN A 321 34.44 -27.91 -2.74
CA ASN A 321 34.59 -28.19 -1.32
C ASN A 321 35.36 -27.03 -0.63
N GLY A 322 34.93 -25.78 -0.85
CA GLY A 322 35.70 -24.56 -0.60
C GLY A 322 35.34 -23.93 0.73
N GLY A 323 36.34 -23.74 1.60
CA GLY A 323 36.20 -23.10 2.90
C GLY A 323 35.82 -21.61 2.81
N LEU A 324 35.80 -20.96 3.98
CA LEU A 324 35.47 -19.54 4.13
C LEU A 324 36.30 -18.65 3.17
N VAL A 325 35.61 -17.88 2.33
CA VAL A 325 36.24 -16.85 1.47
C VAL A 325 36.15 -15.51 2.19
N THR A 326 37.28 -14.81 2.38
CA THR A 326 37.29 -13.46 2.97
C THR A 326 37.52 -12.40 1.92
N VAL A 327 37.15 -11.15 2.23
CA VAL A 327 37.39 -10.01 1.35
C VAL A 327 38.88 -9.64 1.39
N VAL A 328 39.54 -9.59 0.24
CA VAL A 328 40.95 -9.16 0.12
C VAL A 328 41.03 -7.69 -0.25
N SER A 329 40.23 -7.24 -1.22
CA SER A 329 40.21 -5.83 -1.61
C SER A 329 38.94 -5.43 -2.36
N VAL A 330 38.69 -4.13 -2.41
CA VAL A 330 37.63 -3.52 -3.21
C VAL A 330 38.24 -2.95 -4.50
N GLY A 331 37.53 -3.10 -5.62
CA GLY A 331 37.92 -2.60 -6.93
C GLY A 331 38.07 -1.08 -6.96
N GLU A 332 39.06 -0.57 -7.70
CA GLU A 332 39.36 0.87 -7.73
C GLU A 332 38.29 1.68 -8.45
N ARG A 333 37.59 1.07 -9.41
CA ARG A 333 36.58 1.73 -10.25
C ARG A 333 35.20 1.39 -9.72
N VAL A 334 34.42 2.41 -9.40
CA VAL A 334 33.01 2.32 -9.03
C VAL A 334 32.18 2.87 -10.19
N THR A 335 31.23 2.09 -10.69
CA THR A 335 30.40 2.49 -11.85
C THR A 335 28.98 2.81 -11.40
N ALA A 336 28.54 4.07 -11.52
CA ALA A 336 27.16 4.46 -11.29
C ALA A 336 26.29 4.13 -12.52
N LEU A 337 25.23 3.36 -12.32
CA LEU A 337 24.31 2.95 -13.39
C LEU A 337 23.29 4.07 -13.71
N PRO A 338 22.89 4.24 -14.99
CA PRO A 338 22.07 5.36 -15.44
C PRO A 338 20.56 5.11 -15.21
N THR A 339 20.16 4.88 -13.96
CA THR A 339 18.75 4.71 -13.57
C THR A 339 18.30 5.82 -12.61
N LYS A 340 17.03 5.81 -12.19
CA LYS A 340 16.46 6.79 -11.25
C LYS A 340 17.21 6.79 -9.91
N THR A 341 17.48 5.61 -9.35
CA THR A 341 18.15 5.41 -8.05
C THR A 341 19.67 5.40 -8.14
N ARG A 342 20.24 5.44 -9.35
CA ARG A 342 21.69 5.48 -9.62
C ARG A 342 22.52 4.50 -8.76
N PRO A 343 22.21 3.18 -8.78
CA PRO A 343 22.94 2.20 -8.00
C PRO A 343 24.40 2.07 -8.50
N LYS A 344 25.31 1.66 -7.61
CA LYS A 344 26.75 1.65 -7.89
C LYS A 344 27.24 0.20 -8.02
N ARG A 345 27.78 -0.13 -9.19
CA ARG A 345 28.44 -1.41 -9.42
C ARG A 345 29.88 -1.35 -8.90
N ILE A 346 30.22 -2.30 -8.03
CA ILE A 346 31.55 -2.48 -7.43
C ILE A 346 32.03 -3.92 -7.64
N THR A 347 33.31 -4.16 -7.41
CA THR A 347 33.91 -5.49 -7.49
C THR A 347 34.70 -5.77 -6.22
N LEU A 348 34.55 -6.95 -5.63
CA LEU A 348 35.31 -7.42 -4.47
C LEU A 348 36.22 -8.57 -4.90
N LEU A 349 37.47 -8.57 -4.46
CA LEU A 349 38.40 -9.68 -4.63
C LEU A 349 38.31 -10.60 -3.41
N GLY A 350 38.02 -11.88 -3.61
CA GLY A 350 38.03 -12.89 -2.56
C GLY A 350 39.42 -13.48 -2.29
N SER A 351 39.58 -14.12 -1.14
CA SER A 351 40.79 -14.89 -0.77
C SER A 351 41.05 -16.09 -1.67
N ASP A 352 40.05 -16.51 -2.45
CA ASP A 352 40.13 -17.49 -3.51
C ASP A 352 40.69 -16.94 -4.83
N GLY A 353 41.01 -15.65 -4.89
CA GLY A 353 41.50 -14.97 -6.09
C GLY A 353 40.41 -14.60 -7.09
N VAL A 354 39.13 -14.84 -6.77
CA VAL A 354 38.01 -14.58 -7.68
C VAL A 354 37.45 -13.17 -7.44
N HIS A 355 37.29 -12.43 -8.54
CA HIS A 355 36.59 -11.15 -8.55
C HIS A 355 35.09 -11.37 -8.62
N ARG A 356 34.35 -10.85 -7.63
CA ARG A 356 32.89 -10.91 -7.57
C ARG A 356 32.30 -9.51 -7.71
N THR A 357 31.32 -9.37 -8.59
CA THR A 357 30.64 -8.10 -8.83
C THR A 357 29.44 -7.97 -7.90
N PHE A 358 29.23 -6.77 -7.38
CA PHE A 358 28.08 -6.43 -6.56
C PHE A 358 27.48 -5.08 -6.97
N LEU A 359 26.22 -4.89 -6.60
CA LEU A 359 25.44 -3.69 -6.82
C LEU A 359 25.09 -3.09 -5.45
N LEU A 360 25.55 -1.86 -5.21
CA LEU A 360 25.09 -1.04 -4.10
C LEU A 360 23.78 -0.37 -4.50
N LYS A 361 22.68 -0.75 -3.86
CA LYS A 361 21.34 -0.20 -4.06
C LYS A 361 20.97 0.61 -2.81
N GLY A 362 20.53 1.86 -2.99
CA GLY A 362 20.21 2.78 -1.91
C GLY A 362 18.89 3.50 -2.16
N HIS A 363 18.42 4.19 -1.12
CA HIS A 363 17.05 4.72 -0.99
C HIS A 363 15.97 3.63 -0.92
N GLU A 364 16.34 2.45 -0.44
CA GLU A 364 15.47 1.26 -0.41
C GLU A 364 15.93 0.32 0.71
N ASP A 365 14.99 -0.25 1.47
CA ASP A 365 15.29 -1.25 2.48
C ASP A 365 15.39 -2.64 1.83
N LEU A 366 16.61 -3.19 1.79
CA LEU A 366 16.86 -4.50 1.18
C LEU A 366 16.56 -5.69 2.10
N ARG A 367 16.03 -5.47 3.31
CA ARG A 367 15.63 -6.58 4.21
C ARG A 367 14.55 -7.44 3.58
N LEU A 368 13.60 -6.86 2.86
CA LEU A 368 12.57 -7.63 2.15
C LEU A 368 13.18 -8.55 1.08
N ASP A 369 14.10 -8.04 0.26
CA ASP A 369 14.86 -8.83 -0.71
C ASP A 369 15.69 -9.93 -0.03
N GLU A 370 16.36 -9.63 1.09
CA GLU A 370 17.07 -10.64 1.89
C GLU A 370 16.12 -11.76 2.36
N ARG A 371 14.94 -11.41 2.88
CA ARG A 371 13.91 -12.39 3.27
C ARG A 371 13.41 -13.23 2.09
N ALA A 372 13.20 -12.61 0.93
CA ALA A 372 12.81 -13.33 -0.28
C ALA A 372 13.90 -14.34 -0.69
N MET A 373 15.18 -13.96 -0.64
CA MET A 373 16.28 -14.89 -0.91
C MET A 373 16.34 -16.04 0.10
N HIS A 374 16.02 -15.81 1.38
CA HIS A 374 15.89 -16.88 2.37
C HIS A 374 14.76 -17.86 2.05
N VAL A 375 13.61 -17.39 1.55
CA VAL A 375 12.52 -18.29 1.12
C VAL A 375 12.97 -19.15 -0.07
N LEU A 376 13.66 -18.55 -1.05
CA LEU A 376 14.19 -19.31 -2.19
C LEU A 376 15.23 -20.34 -1.75
N ALA A 377 16.12 -20.01 -0.81
CA ALA A 377 17.09 -20.94 -0.25
C ALA A 377 16.41 -22.12 0.48
N ALA A 378 15.36 -21.84 1.26
CA ALA A 378 14.55 -22.85 1.92
C ALA A 378 13.81 -23.74 0.91
N ALA A 379 13.21 -23.15 -0.12
CA ALA A 379 12.59 -23.87 -1.22
C ALA A 379 13.57 -24.81 -1.92
N ASN A 380 14.80 -24.36 -2.18
CA ASN A 380 15.85 -25.21 -2.76
C ASN A 380 16.22 -26.39 -1.85
N THR A 381 16.25 -26.19 -0.54
CA THR A 381 16.45 -27.27 0.43
C THR A 381 15.32 -28.30 0.38
N ILE A 382 14.07 -27.83 0.26
CA ILE A 382 12.88 -28.69 0.10
C ILE A 382 12.95 -29.48 -1.21
N LEU A 383 13.28 -28.82 -2.32
CA LEU A 383 13.40 -29.43 -3.65
C LEU A 383 14.55 -30.45 -3.72
N ALA A 384 15.64 -30.21 -3.01
CA ALA A 384 16.76 -31.16 -2.92
C ALA A 384 16.42 -32.40 -2.07
N ALA A 385 15.58 -32.24 -1.04
CA ALA A 385 15.08 -33.33 -0.22
C ALA A 385 14.09 -34.22 -0.99
N ASP A 386 13.20 -33.61 -1.77
CA ASP A 386 12.20 -34.33 -2.56
C ASP A 386 12.83 -35.16 -3.71
N ARG A 387 12.41 -36.43 -3.83
CA ARG A 387 13.00 -37.37 -4.80
C ARG A 387 12.69 -36.98 -6.26
N CYS A 388 11.47 -36.52 -6.53
CA CYS A 388 11.00 -36.20 -7.87
C CYS A 388 11.63 -34.90 -8.40
N ALA A 389 11.72 -33.89 -7.54
CA ALA A 389 12.38 -32.62 -7.79
C ALA A 389 13.91 -32.80 -7.92
N ARG A 390 14.56 -33.54 -6.99
CA ARG A 390 16.00 -33.84 -7.06
C ARG A 390 16.38 -34.55 -8.35
N ARG A 391 15.62 -35.57 -8.78
CA ARG A 391 15.89 -36.30 -10.05
C ARG A 391 15.88 -35.37 -11.26
N ARG A 392 15.05 -34.33 -11.23
CA ARG A 392 14.93 -33.32 -12.30
C ARG A 392 15.89 -32.14 -12.13
N ARG A 393 16.66 -32.09 -11.04
CA ARG A 393 17.55 -30.98 -10.66
C ARG A 393 16.80 -29.65 -10.58
N LEU A 394 15.60 -29.67 -9.99
CA LEU A 394 14.81 -28.45 -9.81
C LEU A 394 15.45 -27.57 -8.74
N CYS A 395 15.66 -26.31 -9.09
CA CYS A 395 16.25 -25.31 -8.23
C CYS A 395 15.77 -23.93 -8.69
N ALA A 396 15.48 -23.05 -7.74
CA ALA A 396 15.25 -21.65 -7.96
C ALA A 396 16.58 -20.90 -7.83
N ARG A 397 16.98 -20.21 -8.90
CA ARG A 397 18.14 -19.33 -8.81
C ARG A 397 17.85 -18.15 -7.89
N HIS A 398 18.74 -17.96 -6.93
CA HIS A 398 18.76 -16.83 -5.99
C HIS A 398 20.17 -16.22 -5.96
N TYR A 399 20.28 -15.01 -5.44
CA TYR A 399 21.52 -14.23 -5.29
C TYR A 399 21.66 -13.74 -3.85
N SER A 400 22.88 -13.39 -3.43
CA SER A 400 23.07 -12.82 -2.10
C SER A 400 22.55 -11.39 -2.01
N VAL A 401 21.92 -11.07 -0.88
CA VAL A 401 21.53 -9.72 -0.49
C VAL A 401 22.03 -9.49 0.94
N THR A 402 22.77 -8.41 1.14
CA THR A 402 23.34 -8.04 2.44
C THR A 402 22.91 -6.61 2.75
N PRO A 403 21.93 -6.41 3.64
CA PRO A 403 21.59 -5.07 4.12
C PRO A 403 22.83 -4.39 4.72
N LEU A 404 22.99 -3.09 4.49
CA LEU A 404 24.07 -2.29 5.08
C LEU A 404 23.52 -1.22 6.03
N SER A 405 22.26 -0.81 5.82
CA SER A 405 21.48 0.08 6.68
C SER A 405 19.98 -0.12 6.39
N GLY A 406 19.10 0.62 7.08
CA GLY A 406 17.66 0.67 6.75
C GLY A 406 17.34 1.38 5.42
N TYR A 407 18.34 1.89 4.70
CA TYR A 407 18.14 2.67 3.46
C TYR A 407 18.98 2.18 2.29
N GLY A 408 19.64 1.04 2.42
CA GLY A 408 20.39 0.46 1.32
C GLY A 408 21.21 -0.76 1.70
N GLY A 409 21.77 -1.39 0.69
CA GLY A 409 22.68 -2.49 0.89
C GLY A 409 23.31 -3.01 -0.38
N LEU A 410 23.85 -4.23 -0.27
CA LEU A 410 24.62 -4.90 -1.30
C LEU A 410 23.80 -6.03 -1.92
N ILE A 411 23.68 -6.04 -3.23
CA ILE A 411 23.07 -7.12 -4.01
C ILE A 411 24.16 -7.76 -4.86
N GLN A 412 24.28 -9.08 -4.82
CA GLN A 412 25.22 -9.80 -5.68
C GLN A 412 24.82 -9.65 -7.14
N TRP A 413 25.79 -9.31 -7.99
CA TRP A 413 25.56 -9.25 -9.41
C TRP A 413 25.43 -10.66 -9.98
N VAL A 414 24.34 -10.91 -10.71
CA VAL A 414 24.14 -12.18 -11.38
C VAL A 414 24.93 -12.18 -12.69
N GLU A 415 26.11 -12.78 -12.66
CA GLU A 415 26.96 -12.90 -13.83
C GLU A 415 26.26 -13.68 -14.95
N ARG A 416 26.53 -13.29 -16.22
CA ARG A 416 26.05 -13.94 -17.45
C ARG A 416 24.53 -13.94 -17.66
N ALA A 417 23.75 -13.33 -16.78
CA ALA A 417 22.31 -13.20 -16.91
C ALA A 417 21.94 -11.95 -17.73
N THR A 418 21.17 -12.12 -18.80
CA THR A 418 20.75 -11.04 -19.70
C THR A 418 19.26 -10.75 -19.52
N PRO A 419 18.84 -9.49 -19.26
CA PRO A 419 17.43 -9.14 -19.20
C PRO A 419 16.72 -9.44 -20.51
N MET A 420 15.49 -9.98 -20.46
CA MET A 420 14.71 -10.25 -21.67
C MET A 420 14.45 -8.97 -22.49
N SER A 421 14.36 -7.81 -21.84
CA SER A 421 14.22 -6.50 -22.50
C SER A 421 15.42 -6.19 -23.41
N ALA A 422 16.64 -6.55 -22.99
CA ALA A 422 17.86 -6.34 -23.75
C ALA A 422 17.90 -7.24 -25.00
N MET A 423 17.38 -8.47 -24.90
CA MET A 423 17.21 -9.37 -26.05
C MET A 423 16.21 -8.80 -27.06
N PHE A 424 15.06 -8.32 -26.58
CA PHE A 424 14.07 -7.66 -27.42
C PHE A 424 14.62 -6.41 -28.11
N ALA A 425 15.33 -5.55 -27.37
CA ALA A 425 16.00 -4.38 -27.92
C ALA A 425 17.10 -4.74 -28.93
N GLY A 426 17.81 -5.86 -28.71
CA GLY A 426 18.78 -6.42 -29.65
C GLY A 426 18.14 -6.81 -30.97
N TRP A 427 16.99 -7.49 -30.93
CA TRP A 427 16.19 -7.77 -32.12
C TRP A 427 15.73 -6.48 -32.81
N GLN A 428 15.19 -5.50 -32.09
CA GLN A 428 14.77 -4.22 -32.68
C GLN A 428 15.92 -3.54 -33.44
N ARG A 429 17.14 -3.51 -32.88
CA ARG A 429 18.33 -2.94 -33.55
C ARG A 429 18.66 -3.70 -34.85
N ARG A 430 18.69 -5.03 -34.81
CA ARG A 430 18.98 -5.86 -35.98
C ARG A 430 17.93 -5.70 -37.08
N ALA A 431 16.65 -5.65 -36.70
CA ALA A 431 15.54 -5.43 -37.62
C ALA A 431 15.62 -4.05 -38.30
N ARG A 432 15.96 -2.99 -37.54
CA ARG A 432 16.21 -1.64 -38.11
C ARG A 432 17.37 -1.65 -39.11
N ALA A 433 18.49 -2.27 -38.75
CA ALA A 433 19.66 -2.34 -39.62
C ALA A 433 19.35 -3.11 -40.92
N ALA A 434 18.63 -4.23 -40.83
CA ALA A 434 18.19 -5.00 -42.00
C ALA A 434 17.25 -4.20 -42.91
N ALA A 435 16.35 -3.40 -42.35
CA ALA A 435 15.47 -2.53 -43.14
C ALA A 435 16.21 -1.41 -43.89
N GLN A 436 17.42 -1.03 -43.44
CA GLN A 436 18.27 -0.04 -44.11
C GLN A 436 19.16 -0.64 -45.21
N LEU A 437 19.33 -1.96 -45.23
CA LEU A 437 20.15 -2.70 -46.19
C LEU A 437 19.25 -3.28 -47.30
N ALA A 438 18.86 -2.47 -48.26
CA ALA A 438 18.23 -2.97 -49.49
C ALA A 438 19.30 -3.65 -50.37
N PRO A 439 19.11 -4.90 -50.83
CA PRO A 439 20.07 -5.52 -51.73
C PRO A 439 20.13 -4.76 -53.07
N PRO A 440 21.29 -4.68 -53.74
CA PRO A 440 21.40 -4.05 -55.06
C PRO A 440 20.46 -4.75 -56.06
N GLY A 441 19.58 -3.98 -56.70
CA GLY A 441 18.55 -4.53 -57.62
C GLY A 441 17.21 -4.88 -56.97
N ALA A 442 17.00 -4.56 -55.69
CA ALA A 442 15.71 -4.71 -55.03
C ALA A 442 14.61 -3.84 -55.70
N ALA A 443 13.43 -4.42 -55.92
CA ALA A 443 12.29 -3.71 -56.51
C ALA A 443 11.89 -2.49 -55.66
N PRO A 444 11.32 -1.43 -56.28
CA PRO A 444 10.76 -0.31 -55.54
C PRO A 444 9.70 -0.81 -54.54
N GLY A 445 9.95 -0.67 -53.24
CA GLY A 445 9.08 -1.20 -52.18
C GLY A 445 9.48 -2.58 -51.63
N TRP A 446 10.72 -3.05 -51.86
CA TRP A 446 11.23 -4.24 -51.17
C TRP A 446 11.20 -4.05 -49.64
N VAL A 447 10.54 -4.96 -48.94
CA VAL A 447 10.46 -5.00 -47.47
C VAL A 447 11.06 -6.33 -46.99
N PRO A 448 11.92 -6.34 -45.96
CA PRO A 448 12.42 -7.58 -45.38
C PRO A 448 11.26 -8.48 -44.94
N THR A 449 11.30 -9.76 -45.31
CA THR A 449 10.21 -10.73 -45.18
C THR A 449 9.77 -11.06 -43.74
N GLN A 450 10.45 -10.55 -42.70
CA GLN A 450 10.22 -10.93 -41.29
C GLN A 450 10.22 -9.80 -40.25
N ALA A 451 10.16 -8.51 -40.63
CA ALA A 451 10.08 -7.44 -39.65
C ALA A 451 9.11 -6.33 -40.07
N SER A 452 8.07 -6.10 -39.27
CA SER A 452 7.32 -4.83 -39.34
C SER A 452 8.31 -3.69 -39.03
N PRO A 453 8.62 -2.79 -40.00
CA PRO A 453 9.62 -1.74 -39.78
C PRO A 453 9.24 -0.82 -38.62
N VAL A 454 7.94 -0.67 -38.33
CA VAL A 454 7.42 0.22 -37.28
C VAL A 454 7.66 -0.33 -35.86
N ALA A 455 7.42 -1.63 -35.65
CA ALA A 455 7.68 -2.29 -34.36
C ALA A 455 9.18 -2.34 -34.03
N ALA A 456 10.02 -2.38 -35.08
CA ALA A 456 11.46 -2.28 -34.93
C ALA A 456 11.89 -0.86 -34.51
N THR A 457 11.34 0.21 -35.09
CA THR A 457 11.81 1.62 -34.94
C THR A 457 11.29 2.37 -33.72
N THR A 458 10.16 1.95 -33.13
CA THR A 458 9.46 2.71 -32.08
C THR A 458 9.61 2.06 -30.71
N ARG A 459 9.66 2.87 -29.63
CA ARG A 459 9.63 2.33 -28.26
C ARG A 459 8.30 1.59 -28.06
N PRO A 460 8.27 0.40 -27.43
CA PRO A 460 7.05 -0.41 -27.33
C PRO A 460 5.86 0.31 -26.69
N LEU A 461 6.11 1.11 -25.66
CA LEU A 461 5.07 1.88 -24.98
C LEU A 461 4.47 2.95 -25.90
N ASP A 462 5.32 3.66 -26.64
CA ASP A 462 4.88 4.69 -27.59
C ASP A 462 4.06 4.07 -28.73
N LEU A 463 4.50 2.91 -29.23
CA LEU A 463 3.80 2.15 -30.25
C LEU A 463 2.41 1.68 -29.75
N PHE A 464 2.33 1.19 -28.51
CA PHE A 464 1.06 0.83 -27.88
C PHE A 464 0.12 2.03 -27.81
N TYR A 465 0.59 3.18 -27.29
CA TYR A 465 -0.24 4.38 -27.18
C TYR A 465 -0.67 4.96 -28.53
N GLN A 466 0.18 4.86 -29.56
CA GLN A 466 -0.18 5.23 -30.93
C GLN A 466 -1.33 4.37 -31.46
N ARG A 467 -1.21 3.03 -31.36
CA ARG A 467 -2.24 2.11 -31.88
C ARG A 467 -3.54 2.19 -31.08
N ILE A 468 -3.45 2.22 -29.75
CA ILE A 468 -4.65 2.26 -28.90
C ILE A 468 -5.39 3.59 -29.04
N SER A 469 -4.69 4.72 -29.19
CA SER A 469 -5.35 6.02 -29.41
C SER A 469 -6.16 6.03 -30.70
N THR A 470 -5.61 5.48 -31.78
CA THR A 470 -6.34 5.35 -33.05
C THR A 470 -7.53 4.41 -32.93
N ALA A 471 -7.37 3.28 -32.24
CA ALA A 471 -8.45 2.31 -32.04
C ALA A 471 -9.57 2.85 -31.12
N LEU A 472 -9.22 3.62 -30.08
CA LEU A 472 -10.19 4.29 -29.20
C LEU A 472 -10.98 5.35 -29.97
N ARG A 473 -10.32 6.18 -30.78
CA ARG A 473 -11.03 7.16 -31.64
C ARG A 473 -11.99 6.47 -32.61
N ALA A 474 -11.59 5.35 -33.22
CA ALA A 474 -12.45 4.56 -34.10
C ALA A 474 -13.66 3.95 -33.35
N ALA A 475 -13.50 3.68 -32.05
CA ALA A 475 -14.58 3.24 -31.16
C ALA A 475 -15.39 4.40 -30.54
N GLY A 476 -15.15 5.65 -30.94
CA GLY A 476 -15.86 6.83 -30.42
C GLY A 476 -15.43 7.30 -29.03
N ILE A 477 -14.25 6.87 -28.53
CA ILE A 477 -13.74 7.19 -27.20
C ILE A 477 -12.53 8.12 -27.31
N LEU A 478 -12.50 9.18 -26.49
CA LEU A 478 -11.36 10.10 -26.43
C LEU A 478 -10.14 9.40 -25.84
N PRO A 479 -8.93 9.55 -26.43
CA PRO A 479 -7.70 8.96 -25.87
C PRO A 479 -7.31 9.46 -24.47
N THR A 480 -7.86 10.60 -24.04
CA THR A 480 -7.69 11.19 -22.70
C THR A 480 -8.66 10.60 -21.66
N ALA A 481 -9.61 9.77 -22.08
CA ALA A 481 -10.53 9.09 -21.18
C ALA A 481 -9.77 8.16 -20.20
N SER A 482 -10.31 8.02 -18.99
CA SER A 482 -9.72 7.15 -17.97
C SER A 482 -9.54 5.73 -18.51
N ARG A 483 -8.40 5.09 -18.21
CA ARG A 483 -8.07 3.74 -18.69
C ARG A 483 -9.13 2.70 -18.28
N ARG A 484 -9.84 2.92 -17.17
CA ARG A 484 -10.96 2.07 -16.71
C ARG A 484 -12.14 2.05 -17.69
N GLN A 485 -12.31 3.11 -18.47
CA GLN A 485 -13.37 3.26 -19.47
C GLN A 485 -12.98 2.65 -20.83
N TRP A 486 -11.76 2.15 -20.99
CA TRP A 486 -11.29 1.60 -22.26
C TRP A 486 -11.92 0.22 -22.51
N PRO A 487 -12.58 -0.01 -23.67
CA PRO A 487 -13.24 -1.28 -23.94
C PRO A 487 -12.24 -2.42 -23.99
N ARG A 488 -12.52 -3.51 -23.24
CA ARG A 488 -11.69 -4.72 -23.21
C ARG A 488 -11.42 -5.28 -24.60
N ARG A 489 -12.41 -5.21 -25.51
CA ARG A 489 -12.26 -5.62 -26.92
C ARG A 489 -11.19 -4.81 -27.66
N VAL A 490 -11.22 -3.48 -27.55
CA VAL A 490 -10.26 -2.58 -28.22
C VAL A 490 -8.84 -2.83 -27.71
N LEU A 491 -8.68 -3.01 -26.39
CA LEU A 491 -7.42 -3.41 -25.77
C LEU A 491 -6.91 -4.75 -26.31
N ARG A 492 -7.75 -5.79 -26.29
CA ARG A 492 -7.40 -7.14 -26.76
C ARG A 492 -7.00 -7.15 -28.22
N ASP A 493 -7.78 -6.50 -29.08
CA ASP A 493 -7.54 -6.48 -30.52
C ASP A 493 -6.23 -5.70 -30.83
N THR A 494 -5.97 -4.60 -30.11
CA THR A 494 -4.70 -3.85 -30.21
C THR A 494 -3.49 -4.68 -29.79
N VAL A 495 -3.55 -5.35 -28.63
CA VAL A 495 -2.47 -6.21 -28.13
C VAL A 495 -2.23 -7.40 -29.06
N SER A 496 -3.29 -7.99 -29.59
CA SER A 496 -3.19 -9.12 -30.54
C SER A 496 -2.51 -8.69 -31.84
N GLY A 497 -2.88 -7.52 -32.37
CA GLY A 497 -2.23 -6.94 -33.55
C GLY A 497 -0.74 -6.67 -33.32
N LEU A 498 -0.39 -6.04 -32.20
CA LEU A 498 1.02 -5.81 -31.84
C LEU A 498 1.82 -7.10 -31.66
N SER A 499 1.20 -8.12 -31.06
CA SER A 499 1.84 -9.42 -30.82
C SER A 499 2.08 -10.21 -32.12
N ALA A 500 1.30 -9.94 -33.18
CA ALA A 500 1.52 -10.54 -34.49
C ALA A 500 2.71 -9.92 -35.25
N GLU A 501 3.09 -8.69 -34.91
CA GLU A 501 4.23 -7.99 -35.54
C GLU A 501 5.60 -8.41 -34.96
N VAL A 502 5.61 -9.12 -33.82
CA VAL A 502 6.82 -9.53 -33.11
C VAL A 502 7.04 -11.04 -33.28
N PRO A 503 8.26 -11.50 -33.66
CA PRO A 503 8.56 -12.92 -33.72
C PRO A 503 8.41 -13.59 -32.35
N ARG A 504 7.77 -14.77 -32.33
CA ARG A 504 7.56 -15.52 -31.08
C ARG A 504 8.79 -16.30 -30.64
N ASP A 505 9.70 -16.59 -31.56
CA ASP A 505 10.86 -17.45 -31.35
C ASP A 505 12.14 -16.68 -30.98
N LEU A 506 12.05 -15.40 -30.60
CA LEU A 506 13.23 -14.59 -30.26
C LEU A 506 14.11 -15.24 -29.21
N LEU A 507 13.53 -15.63 -28.07
CA LEU A 507 14.26 -16.26 -26.98
C LEU A 507 14.78 -17.65 -27.39
N GLN A 508 13.98 -18.41 -28.12
CA GLN A 508 14.37 -19.72 -28.66
C GLN A 508 15.60 -19.62 -29.58
N ARG A 509 15.65 -18.61 -30.46
CA ARG A 509 16.79 -18.34 -31.35
C ARG A 509 18.04 -17.94 -30.57
N GLU A 510 17.92 -17.10 -29.55
CA GLU A 510 19.08 -16.71 -28.72
C GLU A 510 19.63 -17.92 -27.93
N LEU A 511 18.77 -18.81 -27.42
CA LEU A 511 19.19 -20.06 -26.79
C LEU A 511 19.88 -21.02 -27.79
N TRP A 512 19.40 -21.07 -29.03
CA TRP A 512 20.03 -21.82 -30.11
C TRP A 512 21.41 -21.25 -30.47
N CYS A 513 21.48 -19.97 -30.82
CA CYS A 513 22.71 -19.32 -31.29
C CYS A 513 23.82 -19.28 -30.23
N SER A 514 23.46 -19.29 -28.94
CA SER A 514 24.43 -19.38 -27.84
C SER A 514 24.91 -20.80 -27.56
N SER A 515 24.35 -21.82 -28.21
CA SER A 515 24.66 -23.23 -27.96
C SER A 515 25.76 -23.75 -28.91
N PRO A 516 26.82 -24.40 -28.38
CA PRO A 516 27.90 -24.92 -29.22
C PRO A 516 27.52 -26.18 -30.02
N SER A 517 26.46 -26.88 -29.62
CA SER A 517 25.97 -28.09 -30.28
C SER A 517 24.47 -28.30 -30.04
N SER A 518 23.84 -29.16 -30.84
CA SER A 518 22.42 -29.52 -30.68
C SER A 518 22.12 -30.21 -29.34
N ALA A 519 23.06 -31.02 -28.84
CA ALA A 519 22.95 -31.65 -27.51
C ALA A 519 23.03 -30.62 -26.38
N ALA A 520 23.91 -29.62 -26.51
CA ALA A 520 23.99 -28.51 -25.57
C ALA A 520 22.70 -27.67 -25.61
N TRP A 521 22.16 -27.40 -26.81
CA TRP A 521 20.89 -26.71 -26.97
C TRP A 521 19.73 -27.45 -26.29
N LEU A 522 19.59 -28.77 -26.51
CA LEU A 522 18.55 -29.56 -25.86
C LEU A 522 18.66 -29.53 -24.34
N THR A 523 19.89 -29.57 -23.82
CA THR A 523 20.16 -29.43 -22.39
C THR A 523 19.72 -28.06 -21.88
N LYS A 524 20.06 -26.98 -22.58
CA LYS A 524 19.65 -25.61 -22.21
C LYS A 524 18.14 -25.41 -22.28
N VAL A 525 17.46 -25.90 -23.32
CA VAL A 525 15.99 -25.80 -23.45
C VAL A 525 15.30 -26.56 -22.32
N THR A 526 15.80 -27.74 -21.98
CA THR A 526 15.26 -28.53 -20.85
C THR A 526 15.51 -27.82 -19.51
N ALA A 527 16.70 -27.26 -19.30
CA ALA A 527 17.03 -26.48 -18.11
C ALA A 527 16.17 -25.21 -18.02
N HIS A 528 15.96 -24.51 -19.14
CA HIS A 528 15.08 -23.37 -19.27
C HIS A 528 13.65 -23.71 -18.86
N ALA A 529 13.07 -24.78 -19.43
CA ALA A 529 11.71 -25.20 -19.10
C ALA A 529 11.55 -25.53 -17.61
N ARG A 530 12.52 -26.22 -16.99
CA ARG A 530 12.51 -26.55 -15.56
C ARG A 530 12.68 -25.33 -14.67
N SER A 531 13.56 -24.41 -15.06
CA SER A 531 13.86 -23.19 -14.32
C SER A 531 12.68 -22.22 -14.37
N VAL A 532 12.08 -22.00 -15.54
CA VAL A 532 10.85 -21.21 -15.71
C VAL A 532 9.73 -21.82 -14.87
N ALA A 533 9.50 -23.13 -14.94
CA ALA A 533 8.46 -23.79 -14.14
C ALA A 533 8.66 -23.58 -12.64
N THR A 534 9.88 -23.79 -12.15
CA THR A 534 10.22 -23.63 -10.72
C THR A 534 10.04 -22.18 -10.27
N ALA A 535 10.53 -21.22 -11.05
CA ALA A 535 10.40 -19.80 -10.76
C ALA A 535 8.94 -19.31 -10.84
N SER A 536 8.15 -19.83 -11.78
CA SER A 536 6.72 -19.52 -11.92
C SER A 536 5.90 -20.02 -10.73
N VAL A 537 6.13 -21.27 -10.29
CA VAL A 537 5.43 -21.82 -9.12
C VAL A 537 5.79 -21.06 -7.86
N LEU A 538 7.08 -20.81 -7.62
CA LEU A 538 7.52 -20.05 -6.45
C LEU A 538 7.05 -18.59 -6.48
N GLY A 539 7.11 -17.94 -7.64
CA GLY A 539 6.59 -16.59 -7.83
C GLY A 539 5.08 -16.52 -7.55
N HIS A 540 4.31 -17.53 -7.97
CA HIS A 540 2.88 -17.60 -7.66
C HIS A 540 2.62 -17.81 -6.16
N LEU A 541 3.36 -18.71 -5.51
CA LEU A 541 3.25 -18.90 -4.06
C LEU A 541 3.54 -17.58 -3.33
N LEU A 542 4.66 -16.94 -3.65
CA LEU A 542 5.09 -15.64 -3.11
C LEU A 542 4.15 -14.47 -3.44
N GLY A 543 3.29 -14.59 -4.45
CA GLY A 543 2.51 -13.44 -4.96
C GLY A 543 3.40 -12.37 -5.61
N LEU A 544 4.47 -12.79 -6.30
CA LEU A 544 5.40 -11.89 -6.97
C LEU A 544 4.69 -11.13 -8.11
N GLY A 545 4.74 -9.81 -8.05
CA GLY A 545 4.28 -8.84 -9.04
C GLY A 545 5.43 -8.11 -9.73
N ASP A 546 5.08 -7.19 -10.63
CA ASP A 546 5.98 -6.39 -11.46
C ASP A 546 7.07 -7.18 -12.21
N ARG A 547 6.65 -8.33 -12.78
CA ARG A 547 7.58 -9.17 -13.56
C ARG A 547 7.83 -8.58 -14.95
N HIS A 548 8.24 -7.33 -15.11
CA HIS A 548 8.52 -6.77 -16.43
C HIS A 548 9.80 -7.36 -17.06
N LEU A 549 10.05 -7.13 -18.36
CA LEU A 549 11.16 -7.78 -19.08
C LEU A 549 12.57 -7.38 -18.61
N ASP A 550 12.69 -6.30 -17.82
CA ASP A 550 13.95 -5.94 -17.15
C ASP A 550 14.18 -6.75 -15.85
N ASN A 551 13.14 -7.32 -15.23
CA ASN A 551 13.20 -8.07 -13.97
C ASN A 551 13.29 -9.59 -14.17
N VAL A 552 13.16 -10.05 -15.42
CA VAL A 552 13.31 -11.46 -15.78
C VAL A 552 14.54 -11.62 -16.66
N LEU A 553 15.58 -12.21 -16.09
CA LEU A 553 16.87 -12.41 -16.74
C LEU A 553 17.04 -13.88 -17.14
N VAL A 554 17.75 -14.10 -18.24
CA VAL A 554 18.06 -15.45 -18.72
C VAL A 554 19.57 -15.59 -18.87
N ASP A 555 20.14 -16.63 -18.28
CA ASP A 555 21.52 -17.02 -18.52
C ASP A 555 21.60 -17.79 -19.84
N LEU A 556 22.13 -17.17 -20.89
CA LEU A 556 22.26 -17.81 -22.20
C LEU A 556 23.26 -18.97 -22.21
N GLY A 557 24.12 -19.09 -21.19
CA GLY A 557 25.03 -20.20 -20.99
C GLY A 557 24.34 -21.47 -20.50
N THR A 558 23.42 -21.35 -19.54
CA THR A 558 22.75 -22.51 -18.91
C THR A 558 21.29 -22.69 -19.37
N GLY A 559 20.65 -21.63 -19.85
CA GLY A 559 19.22 -21.56 -20.14
C GLY A 559 18.36 -21.18 -18.94
N GLU A 560 18.92 -21.08 -17.73
CA GLU A 560 18.17 -20.81 -16.51
C GLU A 560 17.66 -19.36 -16.44
N VAL A 561 16.52 -19.18 -15.75
CA VAL A 561 15.90 -17.89 -15.51
C VAL A 561 16.18 -17.43 -14.08
N VAL A 562 16.39 -16.13 -13.92
CA VAL A 562 16.55 -15.46 -12.63
C VAL A 562 15.58 -14.29 -12.59
N HIS A 563 14.72 -14.26 -11.58
CA HIS A 563 13.94 -13.07 -11.25
C HIS A 563 14.76 -12.18 -10.32
N ILE A 564 14.72 -10.87 -10.56
CA ILE A 564 15.30 -9.85 -9.70
C ILE A 564 14.20 -8.88 -9.27
N ASP A 565 14.47 -8.13 -8.19
CA ASP A 565 13.58 -7.11 -7.60
C ASP A 565 12.30 -7.71 -6.99
N TYR A 566 12.34 -7.98 -5.67
CA TYR A 566 11.25 -8.63 -4.94
C TYR A 566 10.40 -7.65 -4.12
N ASN A 567 10.53 -6.35 -4.37
CA ASN A 567 9.78 -5.30 -3.66
C ASN A 567 8.26 -5.43 -3.79
N ILE A 568 7.79 -5.91 -4.94
CA ILE A 568 6.37 -6.13 -5.23
C ILE A 568 6.06 -7.61 -5.05
N ALA A 569 6.32 -8.15 -3.85
CA ALA A 569 5.90 -9.49 -3.45
C ALA A 569 4.59 -9.46 -2.63
N PHE A 570 4.07 -10.63 -2.26
CA PHE A 570 2.87 -10.79 -1.42
C PHE A 570 1.62 -10.11 -2.01
N ASP A 571 1.40 -10.28 -3.31
CA ASP A 571 0.23 -9.79 -4.05
C ASP A 571 0.08 -8.26 -4.13
N ARG A 572 1.13 -7.51 -3.78
CA ARG A 572 1.22 -6.06 -4.03
C ARG A 572 1.10 -5.70 -5.52
N GLY A 573 1.27 -6.65 -6.43
CA GLY A 573 0.96 -6.45 -7.85
C GLY A 573 -0.51 -6.09 -8.12
N LEU A 574 -1.43 -6.41 -7.21
CA LEU A 574 -2.85 -6.10 -7.30
C LEU A 574 -3.17 -4.63 -6.95
N THR A 575 -2.31 -3.96 -6.18
CA THR A 575 -2.51 -2.56 -5.75
C THR A 575 -1.93 -1.54 -6.72
N LEU A 576 -1.21 -2.00 -7.76
CA LEU A 576 -0.66 -1.12 -8.80
C LEU A 576 -1.77 -0.33 -9.52
N PRO A 577 -1.47 0.88 -10.05
CA PRO A 577 -2.44 1.67 -10.82
C PRO A 577 -3.07 0.91 -12.00
N VAL A 578 -2.34 -0.07 -12.54
CA VAL A 578 -2.85 -1.10 -13.44
C VAL A 578 -2.53 -2.45 -12.81
N PRO A 579 -3.52 -3.14 -12.19
CA PRO A 579 -3.29 -4.37 -11.46
C PRO A 579 -2.74 -5.50 -12.34
N GLU A 580 -1.77 -6.25 -11.81
CA GLU A 580 -1.24 -7.46 -12.45
C GLU A 580 -2.01 -8.70 -11.97
N LEU A 581 -3.02 -9.11 -12.75
CA LEU A 581 -3.92 -10.22 -12.39
C LEU A 581 -3.36 -11.62 -12.67
N VAL A 582 -2.26 -11.72 -13.43
CA VAL A 582 -1.68 -13.00 -13.85
C VAL A 582 -0.75 -13.57 -12.77
N PRO A 583 -0.83 -14.87 -12.43
CA PRO A 583 -0.07 -15.47 -11.33
C PRO A 583 1.45 -15.48 -11.58
N PHE A 584 1.85 -15.57 -12.84
CA PHE A 584 3.23 -15.43 -13.29
C PHE A 584 3.25 -15.10 -14.78
N ARG A 585 4.39 -14.59 -15.26
CA ARG A 585 4.59 -14.30 -16.68
C ARG A 585 4.86 -15.59 -17.45
N LEU A 586 4.04 -15.86 -18.46
CA LEU A 586 4.25 -16.92 -19.44
C LEU A 586 3.82 -16.47 -20.84
N THR A 587 4.59 -15.54 -21.42
CA THR A 587 4.25 -14.94 -22.73
C THR A 587 4.51 -15.92 -23.89
N PRO A 588 3.96 -15.69 -25.10
CA PRO A 588 4.24 -16.53 -26.26
C PRO A 588 5.74 -16.70 -26.57
N MET A 589 6.55 -15.68 -26.28
CA MET A 589 8.01 -15.73 -26.44
C MET A 589 8.67 -16.73 -25.47
N MET A 590 8.18 -16.79 -24.23
CA MET A 590 8.67 -17.75 -23.24
C MET A 590 8.20 -19.16 -23.59
N VAL A 591 6.93 -19.31 -24.00
CA VAL A 591 6.36 -20.62 -24.39
C VAL A 591 7.11 -21.24 -25.56
N ALA A 592 7.47 -20.45 -26.58
CA ALA A 592 8.27 -20.94 -27.72
C ALA A 592 9.66 -21.44 -27.30
N ALA A 593 10.25 -20.85 -26.26
CA ALA A 593 11.55 -21.24 -25.72
C ALA A 593 11.51 -22.51 -24.84
N LEU A 594 10.32 -22.99 -24.44
CA LEU A 594 10.17 -24.24 -23.69
C LEU A 594 10.45 -25.50 -24.54
N GLY A 595 10.50 -25.34 -25.85
CA GLY A 595 10.68 -26.43 -26.82
C GLY A 595 9.40 -26.73 -27.62
N PRO A 596 9.45 -27.76 -28.48
CA PRO A 596 8.37 -28.03 -29.44
C PRO A 596 7.05 -28.46 -28.78
N THR A 597 7.11 -28.99 -27.56
CA THR A 597 5.92 -29.40 -26.79
C THR A 597 5.28 -28.24 -26.03
N GLY A 598 5.88 -27.04 -26.06
CA GLY A 598 5.40 -25.85 -25.37
C GLY A 598 5.32 -26.07 -23.86
N THR A 599 4.16 -25.82 -23.28
CA THR A 599 3.91 -26.01 -21.84
C THR A 599 3.80 -27.48 -21.44
N HIS A 600 3.47 -28.36 -22.37
CA HIS A 600 3.33 -29.79 -22.09
C HIS A 600 4.69 -30.47 -22.04
N GLY A 601 4.91 -31.35 -21.06
CA GLY A 601 6.16 -32.08 -20.89
C GLY A 601 7.08 -31.48 -19.83
N ALA A 602 8.27 -30.99 -20.22
CA ALA A 602 9.32 -30.64 -19.25
C ALA A 602 8.91 -29.51 -18.28
N PHE A 603 8.13 -28.53 -18.76
CA PHE A 603 7.59 -27.45 -17.94
C PHE A 603 6.52 -27.95 -16.97
N GLU A 604 5.48 -28.61 -17.48
CA GLU A 604 4.38 -29.18 -16.69
C GLU A 604 4.88 -30.12 -15.58
N LEU A 605 5.72 -31.10 -15.93
CA LEU A 605 6.27 -32.05 -14.94
C LEU A 605 7.15 -31.37 -13.88
N ALA A 606 7.86 -30.31 -14.25
CA ALA A 606 8.66 -29.54 -13.30
C ALA A 606 7.76 -28.70 -12.39
N ALA A 607 6.71 -28.07 -12.93
CA ALA A 607 5.75 -27.30 -12.15
C ALA A 607 5.01 -28.18 -11.13
N GLU A 608 4.54 -29.35 -11.56
CA GLU A 608 3.90 -30.34 -10.67
C GLU A 608 4.85 -30.83 -9.58
N SER A 609 6.09 -31.20 -9.94
CA SER A 609 7.08 -31.68 -8.97
C SER A 609 7.44 -30.58 -7.95
N THR A 610 7.63 -29.35 -8.41
CA THR A 610 7.90 -28.20 -7.53
C THR A 610 6.72 -27.94 -6.60
N LEU A 611 5.50 -27.88 -7.15
CA LEU A 611 4.30 -27.61 -6.35
C LEU A 611 4.05 -28.72 -5.33
N SER A 612 4.20 -29.99 -5.72
CA SER A 612 4.04 -31.14 -4.84
C SER A 612 5.06 -31.12 -3.69
N ALA A 613 6.34 -30.83 -3.99
CA ALA A 613 7.38 -30.75 -2.97
C ALA A 613 7.12 -29.61 -1.97
N LEU A 614 6.72 -28.43 -2.45
CA LEU A 614 6.49 -27.25 -1.61
C LEU A 614 5.19 -27.36 -0.80
N ARG A 615 4.14 -27.98 -1.33
CA ARG A 615 2.87 -28.23 -0.62
C ARG A 615 2.91 -29.45 0.29
N GLY A 616 3.87 -30.35 0.11
CA GLY A 616 4.07 -31.50 0.98
C GLY A 616 4.24 -31.06 2.44
N ALA A 617 3.81 -31.89 3.40
CA ALA A 617 3.74 -31.50 4.82
C ALA A 617 5.04 -30.87 5.35
N GLN A 618 6.20 -31.42 4.97
CA GLN A 618 7.50 -30.87 5.39
C GLN A 618 7.79 -29.51 4.74
N GLY A 619 7.55 -29.37 3.43
CA GLY A 619 7.81 -28.12 2.69
C GLY A 619 6.90 -26.99 3.16
N ARG A 620 5.60 -27.28 3.29
CA ARG A 620 4.59 -26.35 3.77
C ARG A 620 4.92 -25.80 5.14
N ASP A 621 5.26 -26.68 6.08
CA ASP A 621 5.56 -26.28 7.46
C ASP A 621 6.83 -25.42 7.55
N VAL A 622 7.82 -25.64 6.68
CA VAL A 622 9.05 -24.81 6.62
C VAL A 622 8.74 -23.43 6.05
N LEU A 623 7.98 -23.37 4.95
CA LEU A 623 7.62 -22.10 4.31
C LEU A 623 6.72 -21.23 5.21
N LEU A 624 5.68 -21.82 5.81
CA LEU A 624 4.81 -21.11 6.75
C LEU A 624 5.57 -20.64 7.99
N GLY A 625 6.45 -21.48 8.54
CA GLY A 625 7.26 -21.10 9.70
C GLY A 625 8.27 -19.97 9.41
N LEU A 626 8.78 -19.85 8.18
CA LEU A 626 9.60 -18.71 7.78
C LEU A 626 8.76 -17.43 7.69
N LEU A 627 7.58 -17.52 7.10
CA LEU A 627 6.70 -16.36 6.94
C LEU A 627 6.16 -15.86 8.27
N GLU A 628 5.74 -16.74 9.18
CA GLU A 628 5.33 -16.37 10.54
C GLU A 628 6.39 -15.52 11.24
N ALA A 629 7.68 -15.85 11.04
CA ALA A 629 8.78 -15.08 11.59
C ALA A 629 8.98 -13.74 10.87
N PHE A 630 8.71 -13.66 9.56
CA PHE A 630 8.79 -12.40 8.80
C PHE A 630 7.67 -11.42 9.15
N VAL A 631 6.44 -11.90 9.40
CA VAL A 631 5.32 -11.04 9.83
C VAL A 631 5.65 -10.31 11.13
N ARG A 632 6.41 -11.00 12.00
CA ARG A 632 6.78 -10.53 13.34
C ARG A 632 8.09 -9.74 13.34
N ASP A 633 8.67 -9.44 12.18
CA ASP A 633 9.93 -8.72 12.07
C ASP A 633 9.68 -7.20 12.05
N PRO A 634 9.95 -6.47 13.16
CA PRO A 634 9.71 -5.03 13.23
C PRO A 634 10.69 -4.22 12.38
N LEU A 635 11.74 -4.86 11.83
CA LEU A 635 12.76 -4.21 11.02
C LEU A 635 12.40 -4.10 9.54
N ILE A 636 11.36 -4.80 9.09
CA ILE A 636 10.94 -4.75 7.69
C ILE A 636 9.99 -3.57 7.51
N GLU A 637 10.46 -2.53 6.83
CA GLU A 637 9.59 -1.44 6.40
C GLU A 637 8.73 -1.89 5.21
N TRP A 638 7.45 -2.15 5.46
CA TRP A 638 6.46 -2.49 4.44
C TRP A 638 6.00 -1.26 3.63
N THR A 639 6.94 -0.47 3.09
CA THR A 639 6.65 0.80 2.39
C THR A 639 6.38 0.62 0.89
N GLU A 640 5.80 1.65 0.26
CA GLU A 640 5.72 1.82 -1.20
C GLU A 640 6.89 2.67 -1.71
N GLU A 641 7.42 2.36 -2.90
CA GLU A 641 8.27 3.27 -3.69
C GLU A 641 7.43 4.43 -4.25
N GLY A 642 7.28 5.50 -3.46
CA GLY A 642 6.34 6.59 -3.75
C GLY A 642 6.83 8.01 -3.49
N GLY A 643 8.13 8.25 -3.32
CA GLY A 643 8.72 9.60 -3.42
C GLY A 643 9.26 10.21 -2.13
N GLY A 644 10.55 10.56 -2.17
CA GLY A 644 11.17 11.57 -1.32
C GLY A 644 11.67 11.07 0.03
N GLY A 645 12.97 11.25 0.26
CA GLY A 645 13.64 10.80 1.47
C GLY A 645 13.12 11.48 2.74
N ARG A 646 13.44 10.87 3.89
CA ARG A 646 13.32 11.42 5.25
C ARG A 646 11.93 11.84 5.75
N LYS A 647 10.86 11.71 4.97
CA LYS A 647 9.51 12.03 5.42
C LYS A 647 8.76 10.75 5.70
N HIS A 648 8.66 10.32 6.96
CA HIS A 648 7.46 9.67 7.54
C HIS A 648 7.62 9.46 9.06
N LEU A 649 7.92 10.55 9.80
CA LEU A 649 7.71 10.61 11.25
C LEU A 649 6.55 11.54 11.65
N ARG A 650 5.74 12.02 10.68
CA ARG A 650 4.72 13.06 10.94
C ARG A 650 3.40 12.94 10.16
N GLN A 651 3.02 11.78 9.63
CA GLN A 651 1.68 11.59 9.03
C GLN A 651 1.02 10.26 9.45
N GLY A 652 0.16 10.35 10.47
CA GLY A 652 -1.09 9.60 10.70
C GLY A 652 -1.02 8.08 10.82
N ASP A 653 -1.38 7.58 12.01
CA ASP A 653 -1.52 6.15 12.36
C ASP A 653 -2.38 5.34 11.36
N ALA A 654 -3.41 5.96 10.76
CA ALA A 654 -4.32 5.32 9.80
C ALA A 654 -3.64 4.80 8.52
N ALA A 655 -2.61 5.48 8.02
CA ALA A 655 -1.89 5.00 6.84
C ALA A 655 -1.00 3.79 7.20
N SER A 656 -0.53 3.72 8.45
CA SER A 656 0.28 2.62 8.98
C SER A 656 -0.55 1.36 9.20
N GLU A 657 -1.76 1.52 9.71
CA GLU A 657 -2.73 0.45 9.91
C GLU A 657 -3.18 -0.17 8.58
N HIS A 658 -3.52 0.65 7.58
CA HIS A 658 -3.91 0.15 6.24
C HIS A 658 -2.77 -0.64 5.57
N ARG A 659 -1.52 -0.20 5.73
CA ARG A 659 -0.32 -0.91 5.23
C ARG A 659 -0.11 -2.26 5.91
N SER A 660 -0.39 -2.33 7.22
CA SER A 660 -0.26 -3.56 8.00
C SER A 660 -1.32 -4.59 7.59
N LEU A 661 -2.53 -4.12 7.26
CA LEU A 661 -3.63 -4.95 6.75
C LEU A 661 -3.35 -5.52 5.35
N GLU A 662 -2.81 -4.73 4.42
CA GLU A 662 -2.46 -5.20 3.07
C GLU A 662 -1.41 -6.32 3.11
N VAL A 663 -0.40 -6.16 3.95
CA VAL A 663 0.66 -7.16 4.16
C VAL A 663 0.07 -8.43 4.78
N ALA A 664 -0.77 -8.30 5.81
CA ALA A 664 -1.45 -9.43 6.42
C ALA A 664 -2.34 -10.19 5.42
N ALA A 665 -3.03 -9.48 4.51
CA ALA A 665 -3.82 -10.08 3.44
C ALA A 665 -2.94 -10.86 2.45
N GLY A 666 -1.84 -10.27 1.98
CA GLY A 666 -0.88 -10.94 1.07
C GLY A 666 -0.25 -12.19 1.66
N LEU A 667 0.07 -12.17 2.96
CA LEU A 667 0.60 -13.33 3.68
C LEU A 667 -0.45 -14.42 3.91
N THR A 668 -1.70 -14.04 4.15
CA THR A 668 -2.83 -15.00 4.24
C THR A 668 -3.05 -15.69 2.90
N LEU A 669 -3.00 -14.95 1.80
CA LEU A 669 -3.07 -15.50 0.44
C LEU A 669 -1.91 -16.47 0.16
N PHE A 670 -0.68 -16.11 0.55
CA PHE A 670 0.45 -17.04 0.47
C PHE A 670 0.14 -18.33 1.24
N ALA A 671 -0.30 -18.21 2.50
CA ALA A 671 -0.52 -19.35 3.37
C ALA A 671 -1.56 -20.30 2.79
N SER A 672 -2.66 -19.76 2.24
CA SER A 672 -3.69 -20.54 1.54
C SER A 672 -3.12 -21.26 0.31
N ARG A 673 -2.34 -20.57 -0.53
CA ARG A 673 -1.69 -21.18 -1.71
C ARG A 673 -0.71 -22.31 -1.33
N ALA A 674 0.03 -22.13 -0.26
CA ALA A 674 0.98 -23.11 0.28
C ALA A 674 0.28 -24.33 0.91
N ARG A 675 -0.93 -24.16 1.46
CA ARG A 675 -1.77 -25.26 1.96
C ARG A 675 -2.43 -26.06 0.85
N GLY A 676 -2.52 -25.51 -0.35
CA GLY A 676 -3.16 -26.18 -1.48
C GLY A 676 -4.67 -26.05 -1.50
N GLU A 677 -5.21 -25.13 -0.70
CA GLU A 677 -6.59 -24.67 -0.76
C GLU A 677 -6.78 -23.95 -2.11
N MET A 678 -7.17 -24.69 -3.16
CA MET A 678 -7.39 -24.12 -4.48
C MET A 678 -8.88 -23.86 -4.73
N ARG A 679 -9.18 -22.60 -5.07
CA ARG A 679 -10.31 -22.12 -5.90
C ARG A 679 -11.70 -21.87 -5.30
N ALA A 680 -12.03 -22.26 -4.07
CA ALA A 680 -13.32 -21.81 -3.50
C ALA A 680 -13.32 -20.31 -3.15
N GLY A 681 -12.17 -19.77 -2.72
CA GLY A 681 -12.02 -18.37 -2.27
C GLY A 681 -11.85 -17.31 -3.36
N LEU A 682 -11.42 -17.70 -4.57
CA LEU A 682 -11.16 -16.73 -5.65
C LEU A 682 -12.38 -16.53 -6.55
N ASP A 683 -13.20 -17.57 -6.78
CA ASP A 683 -14.49 -17.38 -7.45
C ASP A 683 -15.49 -16.68 -6.52
N THR A 684 -15.39 -16.84 -5.19
CA THR A 684 -16.16 -16.04 -4.23
C THR A 684 -15.63 -14.62 -4.07
N ALA A 685 -14.31 -14.37 -4.03
CA ALA A 685 -13.79 -13.00 -3.97
C ALA A 685 -14.01 -12.23 -5.30
N ALA A 686 -13.84 -12.89 -6.45
CA ALA A 686 -14.09 -12.28 -7.76
C ALA A 686 -15.59 -12.14 -8.08
N ALA A 687 -16.44 -13.10 -7.68
CA ALA A 687 -17.90 -12.96 -7.81
C ALA A 687 -18.54 -12.06 -6.74
N ALA A 688 -17.96 -11.94 -5.54
CA ALA A 688 -18.38 -10.96 -4.53
C ALA A 688 -18.06 -9.52 -4.95
N LEU A 689 -17.01 -9.32 -5.76
CA LEU A 689 -16.65 -8.02 -6.33
C LEU A 689 -17.42 -7.69 -7.63
N GLU A 690 -17.96 -8.68 -8.36
CA GLU A 690 -18.70 -8.44 -9.62
C GLU A 690 -20.25 -8.61 -9.51
N GLY A 691 -20.82 -9.19 -8.44
CA GLY A 691 -22.22 -9.66 -8.43
C GLY A 691 -23.18 -9.20 -7.31
N VAL A 692 -22.78 -8.40 -6.33
CA VAL A 692 -23.59 -8.20 -5.09
C VAL A 692 -24.63 -7.07 -5.17
N ASP A 693 -24.70 -6.33 -6.28
CA ASP A 693 -25.44 -5.06 -6.32
C ASP A 693 -26.97 -5.13 -6.46
N ALA A 694 -27.62 -6.30 -6.54
CA ALA A 694 -29.08 -6.33 -6.59
C ALA A 694 -29.72 -7.66 -6.16
N ARG A 695 -30.47 -7.62 -5.05
CA ARG A 695 -31.52 -8.57 -4.58
C ARG A 695 -31.21 -9.51 -3.39
N ALA A 696 -30.06 -9.43 -2.73
CA ALA A 696 -29.75 -10.29 -1.57
C ALA A 696 -30.59 -9.99 -0.29
N ASP A 697 -31.17 -8.80 -0.15
CA ASP A 697 -31.81 -8.37 1.11
C ASP A 697 -33.17 -9.01 1.41
N ALA A 698 -33.86 -9.58 0.42
CA ALA A 698 -35.22 -10.08 0.63
C ALA A 698 -35.31 -11.57 1.01
N THR A 699 -34.26 -12.36 0.74
CA THR A 699 -34.27 -13.83 0.94
C THR A 699 -33.46 -14.28 2.15
N LEU A 700 -32.54 -13.46 2.66
CA LEU A 700 -31.78 -13.74 3.90
C LEU A 700 -32.66 -13.63 5.16
N GLY A 701 -33.71 -12.81 5.15
CA GLY A 701 -34.62 -12.67 6.29
C GLY A 701 -35.48 -13.91 6.56
N THR A 702 -35.89 -14.64 5.52
CA THR A 702 -36.72 -15.84 5.66
C THR A 702 -35.92 -17.09 5.99
N VAL A 703 -34.67 -17.20 5.51
CA VAL A 703 -33.76 -18.32 5.85
C VAL A 703 -33.16 -18.16 7.25
N SER A 704 -32.87 -16.94 7.69
CA SER A 704 -32.40 -16.65 9.06
C SER A 704 -33.44 -17.02 10.13
N ALA A 705 -34.73 -16.78 9.86
CA ALA A 705 -35.81 -17.15 10.78
C ALA A 705 -35.98 -18.67 10.93
N ALA A 706 -35.89 -19.43 9.82
CA ALA A 706 -35.99 -20.89 9.86
C ALA A 706 -34.73 -21.56 10.45
N ALA A 707 -33.54 -20.97 10.24
CA ALA A 707 -32.29 -21.42 10.85
C ALA A 707 -32.22 -21.12 12.36
N ALA A 708 -32.84 -20.03 12.81
CA ALA A 708 -32.96 -19.72 14.24
C ALA A 708 -33.88 -20.72 14.97
N GLU A 709 -34.97 -21.16 14.33
CA GLU A 709 -35.89 -22.15 14.90
C GLU A 709 -35.28 -23.57 14.93
N ALA A 710 -34.49 -23.93 13.91
CA ALA A 710 -33.67 -25.15 13.89
C ALA A 710 -32.49 -25.10 14.89
N GLY A 711 -31.87 -23.93 15.05
CA GLY A 711 -30.79 -23.69 16.02
C GLY A 711 -31.25 -23.81 17.48
N MET A 712 -32.48 -23.37 17.78
CA MET A 712 -33.06 -23.50 19.12
C MET A 712 -33.43 -24.95 19.48
N THR A 713 -33.87 -25.75 18.51
CA THR A 713 -34.09 -27.19 18.70
C THR A 713 -32.78 -27.98 18.81
N MET A 714 -31.72 -27.56 18.11
CA MET A 714 -30.37 -28.11 18.24
C MET A 714 -29.70 -27.80 19.60
N ALA A 715 -29.90 -26.59 20.13
CA ALA A 715 -29.38 -26.19 21.44
C ALA A 715 -30.07 -26.93 22.60
N ALA A 716 -31.37 -27.22 22.47
CA ALA A 716 -32.11 -28.02 23.45
C ALA A 716 -31.74 -29.53 23.38
N ALA A 717 -31.46 -30.06 22.19
CA ALA A 717 -31.07 -31.47 22.02
C ALA A 717 -29.61 -31.75 22.44
N ALA A 718 -28.71 -30.76 22.31
CA ALA A 718 -27.30 -30.90 22.71
C ALA A 718 -27.10 -30.96 24.24
N ALA A 719 -28.09 -30.56 25.04
CA ALA A 719 -28.06 -30.66 26.50
C ALA A 719 -28.44 -32.06 27.03
N ALA A 720 -28.97 -32.96 26.19
CA ALA A 720 -29.35 -34.32 26.59
C ALA A 720 -28.67 -35.35 25.66
N GLY A 721 -27.64 -36.01 26.17
CA GLY A 721 -26.65 -36.80 25.41
C GLY A 721 -27.10 -38.08 24.70
N GLU A 722 -28.39 -38.32 24.48
CA GLU A 722 -28.90 -39.53 23.78
C GLU A 722 -29.46 -39.22 22.37
N GLY A 723 -29.42 -37.96 21.91
CA GLY A 723 -30.13 -37.51 20.71
C GLY A 723 -29.45 -37.68 19.35
N ALA A 724 -28.23 -38.20 19.22
CA ALA A 724 -27.50 -38.19 17.95
C ALA A 724 -28.11 -39.12 16.86
N GLU A 725 -28.65 -40.29 17.25
CA GLU A 725 -29.39 -41.18 16.34
C GLU A 725 -30.80 -40.65 16.04
N ALA A 726 -31.48 -40.04 17.03
CA ALA A 726 -32.78 -39.40 16.84
C ALA A 726 -32.70 -38.15 15.95
N ALA A 727 -31.59 -37.40 16.00
CA ALA A 727 -31.31 -36.25 15.13
C ALA A 727 -31.06 -36.67 13.68
N PHE A 728 -30.42 -37.82 13.45
CA PHE A 728 -30.24 -38.38 12.11
C PHE A 728 -31.57 -38.92 11.55
N ALA A 729 -32.41 -39.55 12.38
CA ALA A 729 -33.77 -39.98 12.00
C ALA A 729 -34.72 -38.80 11.75
N ALA A 730 -34.62 -37.71 12.51
CA ALA A 730 -35.41 -36.49 12.33
C ALA A 730 -34.99 -35.71 11.08
N ALA A 731 -33.68 -35.65 10.77
CA ALA A 731 -33.17 -35.07 9.53
C ALA A 731 -33.59 -35.89 8.28
N ALA A 732 -33.61 -37.22 8.40
CA ALA A 732 -34.11 -38.12 7.35
C ALA A 732 -35.64 -38.03 7.18
N ALA A 733 -36.42 -37.88 8.26
CA ALA A 733 -37.86 -37.66 8.20
C ALA A 733 -38.23 -36.27 7.65
N ALA A 734 -37.44 -35.23 7.96
CA ALA A 734 -37.57 -33.90 7.37
C ALA A 734 -37.20 -33.88 5.87
N ALA A 735 -36.25 -34.72 5.45
CA ALA A 735 -35.95 -34.95 4.04
C ALA A 735 -37.11 -35.67 3.32
N ALA A 736 -37.73 -36.68 3.94
CA ALA A 736 -38.89 -37.39 3.39
C ALA A 736 -40.16 -36.51 3.35
N ALA A 737 -40.35 -35.59 4.30
CA ALA A 737 -41.44 -34.60 4.29
C ALA A 737 -41.25 -33.53 3.18
N SER A 738 -40.02 -33.28 2.75
CA SER A 738 -39.71 -32.40 1.62
C SER A 738 -40.02 -33.05 0.26
N ASP A 739 -39.95 -34.39 0.16
CA ASP A 739 -40.34 -35.13 -1.05
C ASP A 739 -41.87 -35.12 -1.26
N ALA A 740 -42.66 -34.98 -0.19
CA ALA A 740 -44.12 -34.82 -0.28
C ALA A 740 -44.55 -33.40 -0.73
N ALA A 741 -43.63 -32.44 -0.77
CA ALA A 741 -43.86 -31.06 -1.22
C ALA A 741 -43.42 -30.83 -2.67
N SER A 742 -43.40 -31.89 -3.51
CA SER A 742 -42.88 -31.85 -4.88
C SER A 742 -43.84 -31.31 -5.95
N ASP A 743 -45.00 -30.77 -5.59
CA ASP A 743 -45.99 -30.31 -6.57
C ASP A 743 -46.13 -28.77 -6.58
N ALA A 744 -45.01 -28.02 -6.66
CA ALA A 744 -45.00 -26.64 -7.16
C ALA A 744 -43.57 -26.10 -7.48
N GLU A 745 -43.30 -26.00 -8.79
CA GLU A 745 -42.37 -25.12 -9.52
C GLU A 745 -40.83 -25.15 -9.29
N GLU A 746 -40.17 -25.25 -10.44
CA GLU A 746 -38.82 -25.77 -10.74
C GLU A 746 -37.64 -24.83 -10.47
N PHE A 747 -37.74 -23.89 -9.52
CA PHE A 747 -36.64 -22.93 -9.23
C PHE A 747 -36.19 -22.87 -7.76
N SER A 748 -36.74 -23.72 -6.88
CA SER A 748 -36.35 -23.82 -5.46
C SER A 748 -35.30 -24.91 -5.20
N ALA A 749 -35.28 -25.99 -6.01
CA ALA A 749 -34.43 -27.17 -5.80
C ALA A 749 -32.92 -26.86 -5.88
N VAL A 750 -32.49 -25.99 -6.81
CA VAL A 750 -31.07 -25.62 -6.98
C VAL A 750 -30.53 -24.83 -5.78
N ARG A 751 -31.37 -24.01 -5.12
CA ARG A 751 -30.99 -23.22 -3.94
C ARG A 751 -30.91 -24.04 -2.67
N ALA A 752 -31.80 -25.03 -2.52
CA ALA A 752 -31.73 -25.99 -1.41
C ALA A 752 -30.47 -26.87 -1.49
N VAL A 753 -30.04 -27.24 -2.71
CA VAL A 753 -28.77 -27.95 -2.93
C VAL A 753 -27.57 -27.04 -2.61
N ALA A 754 -27.59 -25.77 -2.98
CA ALA A 754 -26.50 -24.82 -2.70
C ALA A 754 -26.35 -24.48 -1.20
N ALA A 755 -27.46 -24.33 -0.46
CA ALA A 755 -27.42 -24.10 0.98
C ALA A 755 -26.94 -25.35 1.76
N ARG A 756 -27.31 -26.55 1.28
CA ARG A 756 -26.78 -27.82 1.81
C ARG A 756 -25.28 -27.97 1.57
N ALA A 757 -24.78 -27.53 0.42
CA ALA A 757 -23.34 -27.50 0.13
C ALA A 757 -22.60 -26.52 1.05
N ALA A 758 -23.10 -25.30 1.23
CA ALA A 758 -22.47 -24.29 2.09
C ALA A 758 -22.44 -24.69 3.59
N ALA A 759 -23.48 -25.35 4.09
CA ALA A 759 -23.51 -25.87 5.45
C ALA A 759 -22.57 -27.07 5.64
N ALA A 760 -22.47 -27.94 4.64
CA ALA A 760 -21.49 -29.03 4.62
C ALA A 760 -20.05 -28.50 4.55
N ASP A 761 -19.79 -27.45 3.78
CA ASP A 761 -18.49 -26.80 3.66
C ASP A 761 -18.09 -26.10 4.97
N ALA A 762 -19.02 -25.42 5.64
CA ALA A 762 -18.77 -24.79 6.94
C ALA A 762 -18.51 -25.83 8.05
N ALA A 763 -19.27 -26.92 8.08
CA ALA A 763 -19.03 -28.03 9.00
C ALA A 763 -17.67 -28.71 8.72
N THR A 764 -17.29 -28.82 7.45
CA THR A 764 -15.98 -29.34 7.03
C THR A 764 -14.86 -28.41 7.47
N ALA A 765 -14.99 -27.09 7.27
CA ALA A 765 -14.00 -26.10 7.69
C ALA A 765 -13.79 -26.05 9.22
N VAL A 766 -14.86 -26.18 10.01
CA VAL A 766 -14.77 -26.28 11.47
C VAL A 766 -14.08 -27.57 11.90
N ASN A 767 -14.39 -28.69 11.24
CA ASN A 767 -13.78 -29.98 11.52
C ASN A 767 -12.29 -30.02 11.09
N GLU A 768 -11.94 -29.34 10.00
CA GLU A 768 -10.56 -29.15 9.52
C GLU A 768 -9.76 -28.26 10.48
N ALA A 769 -10.31 -27.15 10.94
CA ALA A 769 -9.68 -26.29 11.93
C ALA A 769 -9.44 -27.02 13.27
N ALA A 770 -10.40 -27.84 13.70
CA ALA A 770 -10.25 -28.69 14.87
C ALA A 770 -9.18 -29.78 14.67
N HIS A 771 -9.11 -30.38 13.48
CA HIS A 771 -8.06 -31.34 13.11
C HIS A 771 -6.68 -30.67 13.02
N ASP A 772 -6.59 -29.43 12.54
CA ASP A 772 -5.36 -28.67 12.43
C ASP A 772 -4.83 -28.25 13.81
N ALA A 773 -5.71 -27.83 14.72
CA ALA A 773 -5.36 -27.53 16.11
C ALA A 773 -4.89 -28.80 16.85
N ALA A 774 -5.61 -29.92 16.70
CA ALA A 774 -5.21 -31.20 17.26
C ALA A 774 -3.89 -31.70 16.64
N GLY A 775 -3.72 -31.53 15.34
CA GLY A 775 -2.51 -31.88 14.61
C GLY A 775 -1.31 -31.01 15.02
N TRP A 776 -1.53 -29.72 15.28
CA TRP A 776 -0.51 -28.81 15.79
C TRP A 776 -0.05 -29.24 17.19
N ALA A 777 -0.98 -29.51 18.11
CA ALA A 777 -0.67 -29.98 19.46
C ALA A 777 0.10 -31.30 19.43
N GLU A 778 -0.35 -32.26 18.62
CA GLU A 778 0.26 -33.57 18.47
C GLU A 778 1.66 -33.51 17.81
N ARG A 779 1.86 -32.63 16.81
CA ARG A 779 3.18 -32.40 16.19
C ARG A 779 4.14 -31.73 17.16
N SER A 780 3.69 -30.76 17.93
CA SER A 780 4.47 -30.09 18.97
C SER A 780 4.85 -31.06 20.10
N ARG A 781 3.93 -31.93 20.52
CA ARG A 781 4.18 -33.02 21.47
C ARG A 781 5.29 -33.95 21.00
N ARG A 782 5.23 -34.46 19.76
CA ARG A 782 6.28 -35.35 19.19
C ARG A 782 7.65 -34.69 19.08
N VAL A 783 7.71 -33.38 18.86
CA VAL A 783 8.98 -32.63 18.84
C VAL A 783 9.56 -32.55 20.25
N LEU A 784 8.73 -32.23 21.26
CA LEU A 784 9.14 -32.22 22.65
C LEU A 784 9.58 -33.62 23.13
N GLU A 785 8.88 -34.69 22.73
CA GLU A 785 9.26 -36.08 23.04
C GLU A 785 10.59 -36.50 22.41
N ARG A 786 10.87 -36.06 21.17
CA ARG A 786 12.16 -36.31 20.52
C ARG A 786 13.30 -35.55 21.19
N ILE A 787 13.06 -34.30 21.61
CA ILE A 787 14.03 -33.50 22.35
C ILE A 787 14.30 -34.18 23.70
N ALA A 788 13.25 -34.56 24.43
CA ALA A 788 13.34 -35.28 25.70
C ALA A 788 14.07 -36.64 25.57
N GLY A 789 13.84 -37.39 24.50
CA GLY A 789 14.53 -38.67 24.25
C GLY A 789 16.00 -38.52 23.83
N SER A 790 16.43 -37.33 23.40
CA SER A 790 17.80 -37.05 22.96
C SER A 790 18.67 -36.33 24.00
N TRP A 791 18.04 -35.78 25.05
CA TRP A 791 18.70 -35.00 26.08
C TRP A 791 19.18 -35.91 27.23
N ARG A 792 20.46 -35.80 27.62
CA ARG A 792 21.02 -36.42 28.84
C ARG A 792 21.59 -35.32 29.71
N ALA A 793 21.05 -35.16 30.92
CA ALA A 793 21.57 -34.24 31.91
C ALA A 793 23.00 -34.66 32.35
N PRO A 794 23.94 -33.72 32.57
CA PRO A 794 25.31 -34.06 32.98
C PRO A 794 25.42 -34.71 34.37
N ASP A 795 24.39 -34.56 35.22
CA ASP A 795 24.37 -34.93 36.64
C ASP A 795 23.44 -36.13 36.96
N GLY A 796 22.72 -36.66 35.96
CA GLY A 796 21.84 -37.82 36.13
C GLY A 796 20.59 -37.58 36.98
N SER A 797 20.26 -36.32 37.31
CA SER A 797 19.04 -36.01 38.08
C SER A 797 17.83 -35.85 37.14
N GLY A 798 16.76 -36.60 37.41
CA GLY A 798 15.53 -36.61 36.61
C GLY A 798 14.59 -35.42 36.84
N ALA A 799 14.99 -34.39 37.58
CA ALA A 799 14.10 -33.30 38.01
C ALA A 799 13.62 -32.42 36.85
N ALA A 800 14.48 -32.14 35.87
CA ALA A 800 14.09 -31.43 34.63
C ALA A 800 13.15 -32.26 33.73
N PHE A 801 13.06 -33.57 33.99
CA PHE A 801 12.17 -34.49 33.28
C PHE A 801 10.71 -34.36 33.77
N ASP A 802 10.51 -34.01 35.05
CA ASP A 802 9.18 -33.83 35.65
C ASP A 802 8.53 -32.49 35.25
N GLU A 803 9.30 -31.42 35.02
CA GLU A 803 8.78 -30.11 34.56
C GLU A 803 8.46 -30.09 33.04
N LEU A 804 9.29 -30.72 32.20
CA LEU A 804 8.96 -30.96 30.78
C LEU A 804 7.79 -31.95 30.62
N ALA A 805 7.65 -32.93 31.52
CA ALA A 805 6.48 -33.80 31.60
C ALA A 805 5.21 -33.04 32.09
N ALA A 806 5.36 -32.03 32.94
CA ALA A 806 4.24 -31.16 33.32
C ALA A 806 3.76 -30.29 32.14
N LEU A 807 4.66 -29.85 31.25
CA LEU A 807 4.36 -29.19 29.96
C LEU A 807 3.72 -30.13 28.93
N ARG A 808 4.12 -31.41 28.91
CA ARG A 808 3.46 -32.50 28.16
C ARG A 808 2.02 -32.70 28.65
N ASP A 809 1.80 -32.61 29.95
CA ASP A 809 0.50 -32.85 30.57
C ASP A 809 -0.44 -31.63 30.43
N THR A 810 0.08 -30.39 30.46
CA THR A 810 -0.70 -29.17 30.12
C THR A 810 -1.14 -29.11 28.66
N ALA A 811 -0.38 -29.71 27.74
CA ALA A 811 -0.79 -29.87 26.35
C ALA A 811 -1.84 -31.00 26.13
N THR A 812 -2.06 -31.86 27.13
CA THR A 812 -3.03 -32.99 27.06
C THR A 812 -4.32 -32.79 27.87
N VAL A 813 -4.42 -31.82 28.79
CA VAL A 813 -5.69 -31.50 29.52
C VAL A 813 -6.75 -30.77 28.66
N VAL A 814 -6.80 -30.99 27.34
CA VAL A 814 -7.89 -30.47 26.47
C VAL A 814 -9.01 -31.51 26.27
N ARG A 815 -8.94 -32.69 26.91
CA ARG A 815 -9.87 -33.80 26.63
C ARG A 815 -10.90 -34.19 27.70
N SER A 816 -11.04 -33.52 28.86
CA SER A 816 -12.03 -33.99 29.85
C SER A 816 -12.71 -32.98 30.78
N THR A 817 -12.63 -31.67 30.54
CA THR A 817 -13.53 -30.72 31.21
C THR A 817 -14.64 -30.36 30.23
N GLY A 818 -15.89 -30.74 30.53
CA GLY A 818 -17.09 -30.53 29.70
C GLY A 818 -17.49 -29.07 29.48
N ALA A 819 -16.55 -28.21 29.13
CA ALA A 819 -16.75 -26.86 28.65
C ALA A 819 -16.33 -26.79 27.17
N PRO A 820 -17.05 -26.04 26.31
CA PRO A 820 -16.69 -25.90 24.90
C PRO A 820 -15.26 -25.34 24.76
N PRO A 821 -14.44 -25.91 23.86
CA PRO A 821 -13.03 -25.57 23.69
C PRO A 821 -12.86 -24.29 22.86
N ALA A 822 -13.34 -23.15 23.37
CA ALA A 822 -13.23 -21.85 22.70
C ALA A 822 -12.24 -20.88 23.37
N LEU A 823 -11.50 -21.28 24.42
CA LEU A 823 -10.81 -20.28 25.25
C LEU A 823 -9.33 -20.50 25.60
N ARG A 824 -8.59 -21.45 25.00
CA ARG A 824 -7.13 -21.58 25.25
C ARG A 824 -6.24 -21.94 24.05
N ALA A 825 -6.66 -21.63 22.82
CA ALA A 825 -5.80 -21.81 21.63
C ALA A 825 -5.97 -20.70 20.59
N ALA A 826 -6.09 -19.44 21.03
CA ALA A 826 -6.18 -18.29 20.14
C ALA A 826 -5.00 -17.32 20.30
N PRO A 827 -3.82 -17.56 19.67
CA PRO A 827 -2.84 -16.51 19.43
C PRO A 827 -3.05 -15.86 18.05
N PHE A 828 -4.31 -15.59 17.68
CA PHE A 828 -4.65 -14.65 16.61
C PHE A 828 -5.66 -13.57 17.03
N ALA A 829 -6.13 -13.58 18.29
CA ALA A 829 -7.07 -12.59 18.82
C ALA A 829 -6.47 -11.67 19.91
N ALA A 830 -5.21 -11.87 20.29
CA ALA A 830 -4.58 -11.11 21.38
C ALA A 830 -3.91 -9.80 20.92
N SER A 831 -4.14 -9.31 19.69
CA SER A 831 -3.69 -7.97 19.29
C SER A 831 -4.68 -6.86 19.63
N LEU A 832 -5.75 -7.15 20.39
CA LEU A 832 -6.78 -6.18 20.76
C LEU A 832 -7.34 -6.47 22.17
N SER A 833 -6.65 -6.12 23.26
CA SER A 833 -7.30 -5.98 24.59
C SER A 833 -6.52 -5.07 25.55
N LEU A 834 -7.22 -4.10 26.15
CA LEU A 834 -6.81 -3.22 27.25
C LEU A 834 -6.65 -3.99 28.60
N PRO A 835 -6.10 -3.38 29.67
CA PRO A 835 -5.70 -4.08 30.90
C PRO A 835 -6.82 -4.73 31.74
N PRO A 836 -6.51 -5.75 32.57
CA PRO A 836 -7.45 -6.70 33.19
C PRO A 836 -8.33 -6.15 34.33
N GLN A 837 -8.19 -4.87 34.67
CA GLN A 837 -8.94 -4.26 35.77
C GLN A 837 -10.32 -3.74 35.35
N LEU A 838 -10.61 -3.72 34.03
CA LEU A 838 -11.87 -3.27 33.45
C LEU A 838 -12.85 -4.39 33.08
N GLU A 839 -12.41 -5.66 33.00
CA GLU A 839 -13.27 -6.80 32.60
C GLU A 839 -14.25 -7.24 33.69
N ASN A 840 -13.88 -7.10 34.97
CA ASN A 840 -14.72 -7.59 36.07
C ASN A 840 -15.95 -6.71 36.38
N ALA A 841 -16.06 -5.52 35.76
CA ALA A 841 -17.22 -4.65 35.94
C ALA A 841 -18.34 -4.88 34.90
N ALA A 842 -18.07 -5.58 33.79
CA ALA A 842 -19.00 -5.71 32.67
C ALA A 842 -19.71 -7.06 32.56
N ALA A 843 -19.21 -8.11 33.23
CA ALA A 843 -19.75 -9.48 33.12
C ALA A 843 -21.08 -9.73 33.88
N ALA A 844 -21.74 -8.68 34.41
CA ALA A 844 -22.91 -8.83 35.28
C ALA A 844 -24.23 -8.22 34.75
N ALA A 845 -24.33 -7.83 33.48
CA ALA A 845 -25.59 -7.28 32.94
C ALA A 845 -25.92 -7.78 31.52
N ASP A 846 -26.82 -8.76 31.49
CA ASP A 846 -27.84 -9.15 30.50
C ASP A 846 -27.60 -9.12 28.98
N ALA A 847 -28.03 -10.22 28.39
CA ALA A 847 -28.14 -10.50 26.97
C ALA A 847 -29.29 -9.71 26.31
N GLU A 848 -28.95 -8.59 25.68
CA GLU A 848 -29.67 -8.02 24.53
C GLU A 848 -28.62 -7.71 23.44
N LEU A 849 -28.95 -7.95 22.16
CA LEU A 849 -28.06 -7.70 21.02
C LEU A 849 -27.49 -6.28 21.09
N LEU A 850 -26.21 -6.16 21.48
CA LEU A 850 -25.49 -4.89 21.47
C LEU A 850 -25.29 -4.43 20.02
N LEU A 851 -26.07 -3.42 19.61
CA LEU A 851 -25.96 -2.72 18.32
C LEU A 851 -24.60 -2.03 18.11
N ALA A 852 -23.86 -1.77 19.20
CA ALA A 852 -22.53 -1.17 19.20
C ALA A 852 -21.79 -1.56 20.50
N THR A 853 -20.47 -1.73 20.43
CA THR A 853 -19.63 -1.89 21.62
C THR A 853 -19.28 -0.53 22.24
N TRP A 854 -18.81 -0.49 23.49
CA TRP A 854 -18.28 0.76 24.07
C TRP A 854 -17.04 1.29 23.33
N ALA A 855 -16.27 0.42 22.67
CA ALA A 855 -15.18 0.83 21.79
C ALA A 855 -15.72 1.55 20.55
N ASP A 856 -16.79 1.03 19.95
CA ASP A 856 -17.49 1.69 18.84
C ASP A 856 -18.05 3.05 19.26
N VAL A 857 -18.68 3.13 20.43
CA VAL A 857 -19.18 4.39 20.99
C VAL A 857 -18.04 5.37 21.27
N ALA A 858 -16.86 4.89 21.71
CA ALA A 858 -15.69 5.74 21.91
C ALA A 858 -15.12 6.28 20.58
N VAL A 859 -15.08 5.46 19.52
CA VAL A 859 -14.71 5.88 18.16
C VAL A 859 -15.67 6.95 17.64
N VAL A 860 -16.98 6.71 17.78
CA VAL A 860 -18.03 7.67 17.37
C VAL A 860 -17.97 8.95 18.21
N ALA A 861 -17.73 8.86 19.53
CA ALA A 861 -17.65 10.01 20.43
C ALA A 861 -16.38 10.85 20.21
N ALA A 862 -15.28 10.24 19.76
CA ALA A 862 -14.05 10.95 19.42
C ALA A 862 -14.16 11.74 18.09
N ASP A 863 -15.06 11.34 17.19
CA ASP A 863 -15.30 12.02 15.91
C ASP A 863 -16.61 12.81 15.89
N ALA A 864 -16.56 14.03 16.44
CA ALA A 864 -17.69 14.97 16.50
C ALA A 864 -18.25 15.39 15.12
N LYS A 865 -17.61 15.03 13.99
CA LYS A 865 -18.03 15.39 12.63
C LYS A 865 -18.36 14.17 11.74
N GLY A 866 -18.22 12.96 12.26
CA GLY A 866 -18.52 11.73 11.52
C GLY A 866 -19.97 11.31 11.67
N VAL A 867 -20.54 10.76 10.61
CA VAL A 867 -21.74 9.93 10.68
C VAL A 867 -21.28 8.49 10.52
N TYR A 868 -21.83 7.58 11.32
CA TYR A 868 -21.41 6.18 11.36
C TYR A 868 -22.62 5.26 11.18
N VAL A 869 -22.39 4.09 10.60
CA VAL A 869 -23.37 3.01 10.53
C VAL A 869 -23.08 2.02 11.65
N LEU A 870 -24.12 1.70 12.42
CA LEU A 870 -24.06 0.66 13.42
C LEU A 870 -24.53 -0.65 12.78
N HIS A 871 -23.65 -1.65 12.76
CA HIS A 871 -23.96 -2.99 12.27
C HIS A 871 -23.95 -3.97 13.44
N ALA A 872 -25.01 -4.75 13.61
CA ALA A 872 -25.07 -5.75 14.67
C ALA A 872 -23.96 -6.80 14.47
N GLY A 873 -22.97 -6.82 15.38
CA GLY A 873 -21.85 -7.77 15.34
C GLY A 873 -20.72 -7.44 14.36
N ALA A 874 -20.69 -6.24 13.77
CA ALA A 874 -19.61 -5.77 12.89
C ALA A 874 -19.10 -4.37 13.33
N PRO A 875 -17.83 -4.03 13.02
CA PRO A 875 -17.24 -2.74 13.42
C PRO A 875 -18.00 -1.55 12.81
N VAL A 876 -17.96 -0.41 13.51
CA VAL A 876 -18.62 0.82 13.04
C VAL A 876 -17.93 1.44 11.83
N ASP A 877 -18.67 1.55 10.72
CA ASP A 877 -18.17 2.16 9.49
C ASP A 877 -18.55 3.63 9.40
N ARG A 878 -17.57 4.48 9.08
CA ARG A 878 -17.82 5.89 8.79
C ARG A 878 -18.52 6.00 7.44
N PHE A 879 -19.57 6.83 7.38
CA PHE A 879 -20.29 7.16 6.16
C PHE A 879 -19.42 7.99 5.19
N GLN A 880 -18.58 7.31 4.40
CA GLN A 880 -17.63 7.92 3.48
C GLN A 880 -17.47 7.08 2.20
N VAL A 881 -17.49 7.75 1.05
CA VAL A 881 -17.32 7.16 -0.27
C VAL A 881 -16.23 7.95 -1.00
N PHE A 882 -15.31 7.27 -1.67
CA PHE A 882 -14.33 7.94 -2.51
C PHE A 882 -14.85 8.07 -3.95
N SER A 883 -14.97 9.30 -4.43
CA SER A 883 -15.27 9.55 -5.85
C SER A 883 -14.05 9.28 -6.71
N GLU A 884 -14.13 8.23 -7.51
CA GLU A 884 -13.13 7.96 -8.55
C GLU A 884 -13.21 8.97 -9.71
N GLY A 885 -14.38 9.56 -9.95
CA GLY A 885 -14.61 10.51 -11.04
C GLY A 885 -14.04 11.90 -10.75
N THR A 886 -14.15 12.37 -9.51
CA THR A 886 -13.63 13.68 -9.08
C THR A 886 -12.34 13.58 -8.27
N SER A 887 -11.87 12.36 -7.95
CA SER A 887 -10.72 12.06 -7.08
C SER A 887 -10.83 12.70 -5.69
N ARG A 888 -12.03 12.65 -5.09
CA ARG A 888 -12.35 13.32 -3.82
C ARG A 888 -13.13 12.38 -2.92
N ALA A 889 -12.82 12.39 -1.63
CA ALA A 889 -13.65 11.72 -0.64
C ALA A 889 -14.92 12.55 -0.36
N VAL A 890 -16.07 11.88 -0.33
CA VAL A 890 -17.38 12.43 0.04
C VAL A 890 -17.83 11.73 1.31
N SER A 891 -18.23 12.47 2.34
CA SER A 891 -18.72 11.88 3.60
C SER A 891 -19.93 12.62 4.13
N LEU A 892 -20.77 11.97 4.94
CA LEU A 892 -21.81 12.69 5.68
C LEU A 892 -21.21 13.38 6.91
N MET A 893 -21.86 14.47 7.31
CA MET A 893 -21.55 15.23 8.52
C MET A 893 -22.86 15.50 9.29
N PRO A 894 -22.89 15.28 10.62
CA PRO A 894 -24.06 15.57 11.43
C PRO A 894 -24.27 17.09 11.55
N THR A 895 -25.53 17.52 11.54
CA THR A 895 -25.93 18.93 11.70
C THR A 895 -26.35 19.24 13.14
N SER A 896 -27.37 18.54 13.65
CA SER A 896 -27.78 18.50 15.06
C SER A 896 -28.55 17.20 15.33
N PRO A 897 -28.66 16.74 16.60
CA PRO A 897 -29.37 15.51 16.93
C PRO A 897 -30.80 15.52 16.38
N GLY A 898 -31.17 14.49 15.59
CA GLY A 898 -32.50 14.35 15.00
C GLY A 898 -32.76 15.13 13.70
N LEU A 899 -31.78 15.90 13.19
CA LEU A 899 -31.89 16.61 11.91
C LEU A 899 -31.19 15.85 10.77
N ALA A 900 -31.58 16.16 9.53
CA ALA A 900 -30.98 15.58 8.35
C ALA A 900 -29.47 15.91 8.27
N PRO A 901 -28.61 14.97 7.85
CA PRO A 901 -27.17 15.21 7.72
C PRO A 901 -26.85 16.09 6.50
N THR A 902 -25.64 16.65 6.49
CA THR A 902 -25.05 17.32 5.32
C THR A 902 -23.89 16.49 4.74
N ALA A 903 -23.30 16.93 3.64
CA ALA A 903 -22.18 16.26 2.97
C ALA A 903 -20.91 17.12 2.99
N LEU A 904 -19.77 16.48 3.26
CA LEU A 904 -18.42 16.99 3.07
C LEU A 904 -17.87 16.45 1.74
N ILE A 905 -17.35 17.31 0.88
CA ILE A 905 -16.64 16.94 -0.36
C ILE A 905 -15.20 17.43 -0.22
N ALA A 906 -14.23 16.51 -0.28
CA ALA A 906 -12.81 16.80 -0.06
C ALA A 906 -12.54 17.57 1.27
N GLY A 907 -13.31 17.27 2.31
CA GLY A 907 -13.21 17.93 3.63
C GLY A 907 -13.92 19.27 3.75
N PHE A 908 -14.56 19.78 2.68
CA PHE A 908 -15.36 21.01 2.71
C PHE A 908 -16.85 20.68 2.74
N SER A 909 -17.61 21.30 3.65
CA SER A 909 -19.07 21.18 3.67
C SER A 909 -19.69 21.79 2.41
N MET A 910 -20.61 21.06 1.77
CA MET A 910 -21.35 21.55 0.59
C MET A 910 -22.14 22.83 0.88
N HIS A 911 -22.54 23.06 2.14
CA HIS A 911 -23.26 24.26 2.58
C HIS A 911 -22.64 24.78 3.88
N ARG A 912 -22.74 26.08 4.16
CA ARG A 912 -22.38 26.64 5.48
C ARG A 912 -23.48 26.32 6.51
N PHE A 913 -23.62 25.05 6.89
CA PHE A 913 -24.39 24.69 8.07
C PHE A 913 -23.51 25.00 9.30
N GLY A 914 -23.81 26.10 9.97
CA GLY A 914 -23.39 26.23 11.37
C GLY A 914 -24.09 25.15 12.20
N VAL A 915 -23.54 24.87 13.39
CA VAL A 915 -24.24 24.06 14.40
C VAL A 915 -25.66 24.65 14.58
N GLY A 916 -26.70 23.85 14.29
CA GLY A 916 -28.12 24.24 14.46
C GLY A 916 -28.92 24.63 13.21
N VAL A 917 -28.40 24.48 11.99
CA VAL A 917 -29.17 24.78 10.75
C VAL A 917 -29.66 23.50 10.06
N ASP A 918 -30.98 23.38 9.88
CA ASP A 918 -31.64 22.22 9.25
C ASP A 918 -31.59 22.28 7.70
N PRO A 919 -30.98 21.29 7.02
CA PRO A 919 -30.99 21.18 5.55
C PRO A 919 -32.39 21.15 4.91
N MET A 920 -33.41 20.66 5.63
CA MET A 920 -34.79 20.63 5.14
C MET A 920 -35.41 22.04 5.15
N GLU A 921 -35.08 22.86 6.14
CA GLU A 921 -35.53 24.26 6.21
C GLU A 921 -34.85 25.09 5.09
N ASP A 922 -33.58 24.87 4.80
CA ASP A 922 -32.88 25.48 3.67
C ASP A 922 -33.54 25.12 2.34
N THR A 923 -33.85 23.84 2.14
CA THR A 923 -34.59 23.34 0.97
C THR A 923 -35.95 24.03 0.86
N ALA A 924 -36.69 24.18 1.97
CA ALA A 924 -37.97 24.86 1.96
C ALA A 924 -37.86 26.34 1.55
N ARG A 925 -36.83 27.05 2.02
CA ARG A 925 -36.54 28.45 1.64
C ARG A 925 -36.17 28.57 0.16
N LYS A 926 -35.34 27.68 -0.37
CA LYS A 926 -34.98 27.60 -1.80
C LYS A 926 -36.22 27.45 -2.70
N LEU A 927 -37.10 26.50 -2.35
CA LEU A 927 -38.33 26.26 -3.10
C LEU A 927 -39.37 27.39 -2.95
N ALA A 928 -39.41 28.07 -1.82
CA ALA A 928 -40.25 29.26 -1.66
C ALA A 928 -39.76 30.43 -2.55
N SER A 929 -38.44 30.57 -2.69
CA SER A 929 -37.77 31.60 -3.48
C SER A 929 -38.01 31.44 -4.99
N VAL A 930 -37.90 30.21 -5.51
CA VAL A 930 -38.15 29.91 -6.94
C VAL A 930 -39.65 30.06 -7.32
N GLY A 931 -40.54 30.15 -6.33
CA GLY A 931 -41.99 30.33 -6.49
C GLY A 931 -42.75 29.00 -6.58
N PRO A 932 -44.11 29.02 -6.54
CA PRO A 932 -44.91 27.81 -6.43
C PRO A 932 -44.66 26.86 -7.60
N ILE A 933 -44.42 25.59 -7.27
CA ILE A 933 -44.37 24.46 -8.19
C ILE A 933 -45.80 23.96 -8.31
N ARG A 934 -46.39 24.12 -9.50
CA ARG A 934 -47.74 23.58 -9.79
C ARG A 934 -47.61 22.09 -10.07
N ALA A 935 -48.69 21.35 -9.83
CA ALA A 935 -48.75 19.95 -10.22
C ALA A 935 -48.44 19.80 -11.73
N GLY A 936 -47.47 18.94 -12.05
CA GLY A 936 -46.97 18.69 -13.40
C GLY A 936 -45.92 19.67 -13.92
N ALA A 937 -45.53 20.71 -13.16
CA ALA A 937 -44.51 21.67 -13.59
C ALA A 937 -43.16 20.97 -13.82
N ARG A 938 -42.46 21.32 -14.90
CA ARG A 938 -41.15 20.74 -15.25
C ARG A 938 -40.07 21.47 -14.47
N VAL A 939 -39.36 20.76 -13.61
CA VAL A 939 -38.32 21.31 -12.73
C VAL A 939 -36.97 20.73 -13.12
N LEU A 940 -35.98 21.58 -13.33
CA LEU A 940 -34.59 21.18 -13.49
C LEU A 940 -33.83 21.48 -12.20
N ASP A 941 -33.16 20.49 -11.65
CA ASP A 941 -32.26 20.58 -10.52
C ASP A 941 -30.82 20.30 -11.00
N ILE A 942 -29.90 21.22 -10.73
CA ILE A 942 -28.51 21.15 -11.24
C ILE A 942 -27.57 21.07 -10.03
N CYS A 943 -26.70 20.05 -10.05
CA CYS A 943 -25.87 19.62 -8.93
C CYS A 943 -26.71 18.98 -7.82
N THR A 944 -27.17 17.75 -8.08
CA THR A 944 -28.11 16.99 -7.24
C THR A 944 -27.73 16.97 -5.75
N GLY A 945 -26.45 16.82 -5.43
CA GLY A 945 -26.00 16.79 -4.04
C GLY A 945 -26.69 15.66 -3.26
N LEU A 946 -27.19 15.93 -2.05
CA LEU A 946 -27.97 14.94 -1.26
C LEU A 946 -29.43 14.81 -1.73
N ALA A 947 -29.79 15.41 -2.86
CA ALA A 947 -31.11 15.34 -3.50
C ALA A 947 -32.30 15.89 -2.69
N TYR A 948 -32.09 16.51 -1.53
CA TYR A 948 -33.18 17.09 -0.72
C TYR A 948 -34.06 18.05 -1.52
N THR A 949 -33.44 18.89 -2.35
CA THR A 949 -34.17 19.88 -3.15
C THR A 949 -34.92 19.24 -4.33
N ALA A 950 -34.32 18.26 -5.00
CA ALA A 950 -34.99 17.50 -6.05
C ALA A 950 -36.20 16.72 -5.52
N VAL A 951 -36.05 16.03 -4.39
CA VAL A 951 -37.12 15.27 -3.72
C VAL A 951 -38.23 16.21 -3.26
N ALA A 952 -37.90 17.31 -2.59
CA ALA A 952 -38.91 18.26 -2.12
C ALA A 952 -39.65 18.97 -3.28
N ALA A 953 -38.99 19.20 -4.42
CA ALA A 953 -39.65 19.71 -5.63
C ALA A 953 -40.62 18.69 -6.24
N HIS A 954 -40.24 17.40 -6.21
CA HIS A 954 -41.11 16.31 -6.65
C HIS A 954 -42.34 16.17 -5.77
N ASN A 955 -42.17 16.22 -4.44
CA ASN A 955 -43.25 16.09 -3.46
C ASN A 955 -44.26 17.25 -3.51
N LYS A 956 -43.87 18.40 -4.07
CA LYS A 956 -44.79 19.50 -4.40
C LYS A 956 -45.54 19.31 -5.73
N GLY A 957 -45.41 18.14 -6.36
CA GLY A 957 -46.07 17.78 -7.62
C GLY A 957 -45.25 18.09 -8.88
N GLY A 958 -43.95 18.40 -8.76
CA GLY A 958 -43.07 18.69 -9.90
C GLY A 958 -42.62 17.43 -10.67
N ARG A 959 -42.50 17.54 -12.00
CA ARG A 959 -41.77 16.59 -12.84
C ARG A 959 -40.30 16.99 -12.85
N VAL A 960 -39.50 16.35 -12.00
CA VAL A 960 -38.12 16.75 -11.72
C VAL A 960 -37.14 15.99 -12.61
N THR A 961 -36.24 16.72 -13.26
CA THR A 961 -35.00 16.20 -13.84
C THR A 961 -33.84 16.75 -13.04
N THR A 962 -32.93 15.89 -12.58
CA THR A 962 -31.74 16.31 -11.83
C THR A 962 -30.46 15.87 -12.55
N ILE A 963 -29.42 16.70 -12.50
CA ILE A 963 -28.12 16.44 -13.14
C ILE A 963 -27.04 16.33 -12.06
N GLU A 964 -26.37 15.18 -12.02
CA GLU A 964 -25.23 14.93 -11.13
C GLU A 964 -23.97 14.59 -11.94
N LEU A 965 -22.85 15.19 -11.56
CA LEU A 965 -21.54 14.88 -12.16
C LEU A 965 -20.94 13.64 -11.49
N ASP A 966 -21.09 13.53 -10.17
CA ASP A 966 -20.34 12.58 -9.35
C ASP A 966 -21.21 11.40 -8.87
N ARG A 967 -20.89 10.18 -9.34
CA ARG A 967 -21.61 8.97 -8.94
C ARG A 967 -21.46 8.63 -7.45
N ALA A 968 -20.36 9.03 -6.81
CA ALA A 968 -20.21 8.87 -5.36
C ALA A 968 -21.27 9.66 -4.58
N MET A 969 -21.74 10.78 -5.13
CA MET A 969 -22.83 11.57 -4.53
C MET A 969 -24.17 10.83 -4.58
N THR A 970 -24.39 10.03 -5.64
CA THR A 970 -25.55 9.14 -5.75
C THR A 970 -25.49 8.01 -4.74
N GLU A 971 -24.33 7.38 -4.56
CA GLU A 971 -24.14 6.36 -3.52
C GLU A 971 -24.39 6.94 -2.13
N MET A 972 -23.93 8.17 -1.89
CA MET A 972 -24.25 8.90 -0.66
C MET A 972 -25.75 9.10 -0.46
N CYS A 973 -26.48 9.42 -1.52
CA CYS A 973 -27.95 9.50 -1.48
C CYS A 973 -28.62 8.15 -1.21
N ARG A 974 -28.08 7.02 -1.69
CA ARG A 974 -28.69 5.70 -1.45
C ARG A 974 -28.65 5.33 0.02
N MET A 975 -27.55 5.67 0.66
CA MET A 975 -27.31 5.32 2.05
C MET A 975 -27.94 6.35 3.01
N ASN A 976 -28.16 7.60 2.58
CA ASN A 976 -28.86 8.61 3.37
C ASN A 976 -30.39 8.39 3.38
N PRO A 977 -31.03 8.10 4.54
CA PRO A 977 -32.47 7.85 4.61
C PRO A 977 -33.34 8.99 4.06
N HIS A 978 -32.88 10.24 4.20
CA HIS A 978 -33.59 11.44 3.73
C HIS A 978 -33.56 11.63 2.20
N SER A 979 -32.74 10.84 1.49
CA SER A 979 -32.58 10.93 0.03
C SER A 979 -33.25 9.77 -0.72
N ARG A 980 -33.89 8.82 0.01
CA ARG A 980 -34.43 7.56 -0.53
C ARG A 980 -35.38 7.75 -1.72
N GLU A 981 -36.21 8.78 -1.70
CA GLU A 981 -37.21 9.06 -2.74
C GLU A 981 -36.59 9.42 -4.10
N LEU A 982 -35.30 9.80 -4.16
CA LEU A 982 -34.58 9.99 -5.42
C LEU A 982 -34.63 8.73 -6.31
N PHE A 983 -34.65 7.55 -5.68
CA PHE A 983 -34.56 6.25 -6.35
C PHE A 983 -35.92 5.59 -6.61
N GLY A 984 -37.04 6.27 -6.31
CA GLY A 984 -38.38 5.73 -6.53
C GLY A 984 -38.79 5.57 -8.00
N GLY A 985 -37.98 6.07 -8.94
CA GLY A 985 -38.23 6.01 -10.39
C GLY A 985 -39.03 7.18 -10.97
N GLN A 986 -39.54 8.09 -10.13
CA GLN A 986 -40.33 9.25 -10.56
C GLN A 986 -39.50 10.52 -10.84
N ILE A 987 -38.25 10.57 -10.37
CA ILE A 987 -37.30 11.67 -10.63
C ILE A 987 -36.31 11.22 -11.72
N ARG A 988 -36.23 11.98 -12.81
CA ARG A 988 -35.33 11.67 -13.93
C ARG A 988 -33.90 12.10 -13.58
N GLN A 989 -33.00 11.14 -13.40
CA GLN A 989 -31.59 11.40 -13.10
C GLN A 989 -30.76 11.37 -14.39
N LEU A 990 -29.91 12.38 -14.58
CA LEU A 990 -28.95 12.47 -15.68
C LEU A 990 -27.54 12.60 -15.11
N TYR A 991 -26.59 11.90 -15.73
CA TYR A 991 -25.20 11.89 -15.29
C TYR A 991 -24.28 12.57 -16.29
N GLY A 992 -23.47 13.52 -15.81
CA GLY A 992 -22.48 14.23 -16.63
C GLY A 992 -22.26 15.68 -16.19
N ASN A 993 -21.32 16.37 -16.83
CA ASN A 993 -21.10 17.78 -16.57
C ASN A 993 -22.34 18.58 -17.03
N ALA A 994 -22.95 19.33 -16.11
CA ALA A 994 -24.12 20.14 -16.42
C ALA A 994 -23.85 21.16 -17.54
N ALA A 995 -22.63 21.66 -17.69
CA ALA A 995 -22.24 22.54 -18.79
C ALA A 995 -22.38 21.87 -20.17
N ASP A 996 -22.24 20.53 -20.26
CA ASP A 996 -22.39 19.76 -21.50
C ASP A 996 -23.83 19.24 -21.68
N VAL A 997 -24.51 18.91 -20.59
CA VAL A 997 -25.87 18.33 -20.62
C VAL A 997 -26.92 19.42 -20.88
N VAL A 998 -26.82 20.58 -20.23
CA VAL A 998 -27.80 21.66 -20.34
C VAL A 998 -28.02 22.15 -21.79
N PRO A 999 -26.98 22.31 -22.63
CA PRO A 999 -27.15 22.65 -24.05
C PRO A 999 -28.02 21.67 -24.85
N THR A 1000 -28.08 20.40 -24.45
CA THR A 1000 -28.83 19.37 -25.18
C THR A 1000 -30.34 19.46 -25.03
N PHE A 1001 -30.84 20.22 -24.03
CA PHE A 1001 -32.28 20.38 -23.84
C PHE A 1001 -32.90 21.35 -24.85
N PRO A 1002 -34.15 21.11 -25.29
CA PRO A 1002 -34.90 22.06 -26.12
C PRO A 1002 -35.17 23.39 -25.39
N ASP A 1003 -35.45 24.42 -26.18
CA ASP A 1003 -35.86 25.74 -25.69
C ASP A 1003 -37.16 25.66 -24.85
N ALA A 1004 -37.28 26.50 -23.81
CA ALA A 1004 -38.45 26.55 -22.92
C ALA A 1004 -38.91 25.19 -22.35
N SER A 1005 -37.96 24.28 -22.09
CA SER A 1005 -38.19 22.93 -21.57
C SER A 1005 -38.51 22.87 -20.08
N PHE A 1006 -38.19 23.91 -19.29
CA PHE A 1006 -38.38 23.90 -17.84
C PHE A 1006 -39.13 25.13 -17.31
N ASP A 1007 -40.06 24.89 -16.39
CA ASP A 1007 -40.86 25.94 -15.73
C ASP A 1007 -40.14 26.51 -14.50
N ARG A 1008 -39.29 25.70 -13.85
CA ARG A 1008 -38.44 26.08 -12.72
C ARG A 1008 -37.06 25.49 -12.89
N ILE A 1009 -36.02 26.27 -12.59
CA ILE A 1009 -34.65 25.79 -12.56
C ILE A 1009 -34.07 26.11 -11.19
N ILE A 1010 -33.47 25.12 -10.56
CA ILE A 1010 -32.77 25.22 -9.29
C ILE A 1010 -31.31 24.88 -9.60
N HIS A 1011 -30.45 25.88 -9.43
CA HIS A 1011 -29.02 25.76 -9.68
C HIS A 1011 -28.28 25.96 -8.36
N ASP A 1012 -27.78 24.86 -7.78
CA ASP A 1012 -27.05 24.84 -6.50
C ASP A 1012 -25.59 24.38 -6.71
N PRO A 1013 -24.77 25.16 -7.45
CA PRO A 1013 -23.44 24.72 -7.82
C PRO A 1013 -22.48 24.67 -6.62
N PRO A 1014 -21.46 23.79 -6.64
CA PRO A 1014 -20.37 23.86 -5.68
C PRO A 1014 -19.61 25.19 -5.82
N THR A 1015 -18.70 25.48 -4.88
CA THR A 1015 -17.98 26.76 -4.86
C THR A 1015 -17.29 27.06 -6.20
N PHE A 1016 -17.15 28.35 -6.53
CA PHE A 1016 -16.53 28.80 -7.79
C PHE A 1016 -15.16 28.16 -8.08
N ALA A 1017 -14.37 27.84 -7.05
CA ALA A 1017 -13.07 27.17 -7.19
C ALA A 1017 -13.17 25.72 -7.70
N LEU A 1018 -14.33 25.07 -7.51
CA LEU A 1018 -14.57 23.68 -7.87
C LEU A 1018 -15.30 23.51 -9.20
N ALA A 1019 -16.14 24.48 -9.61
CA ALA A 1019 -16.94 24.41 -10.84
C ALA A 1019 -17.19 25.81 -11.46
N GLY A 1020 -16.11 26.50 -11.85
CA GLY A 1020 -16.17 27.87 -12.37
C GLY A 1020 -17.00 28.01 -13.65
N GLU A 1021 -17.06 26.97 -14.48
CA GLU A 1021 -17.83 26.94 -15.73
C GLU A 1021 -19.34 27.12 -15.51
N LEU A 1022 -19.87 26.65 -14.38
CA LEU A 1022 -21.29 26.76 -14.00
C LEU A 1022 -21.69 28.17 -13.55
N PHE A 1023 -20.71 29.07 -13.45
CA PHE A 1023 -20.90 30.50 -13.21
C PHE A 1023 -20.65 31.32 -14.49
N SER A 1024 -20.37 30.72 -15.64
CA SER A 1024 -20.10 31.49 -16.87
C SER A 1024 -21.35 32.19 -17.41
N GLY A 1025 -21.16 33.30 -18.14
CA GLY A 1025 -22.26 33.98 -18.84
C GLY A 1025 -22.89 33.13 -19.94
N GLU A 1026 -22.09 32.30 -20.61
CA GLU A 1026 -22.52 31.32 -21.61
C GLU A 1026 -23.48 30.28 -21.01
N PHE A 1027 -23.10 29.69 -19.87
CA PHE A 1027 -23.96 28.75 -19.16
C PHE A 1027 -25.29 29.40 -18.74
N TYR A 1028 -25.26 30.63 -18.22
CA TYR A 1028 -26.49 31.37 -17.91
C TYR A 1028 -27.33 31.69 -19.14
N GLY A 1029 -26.72 31.90 -20.31
CA GLY A 1029 -27.41 32.02 -21.59
C GLY A 1029 -28.19 30.75 -21.94
N HIS A 1030 -27.58 29.57 -21.74
CA HIS A 1030 -28.28 28.30 -21.90
C HIS A 1030 -29.41 28.11 -20.88
N LEU A 1031 -29.20 28.45 -19.61
CA LEU A 1031 -30.26 28.39 -18.59
C LEU A 1031 -31.45 29.28 -18.95
N ARG A 1032 -31.19 30.49 -19.48
CA ARG A 1032 -32.24 31.39 -19.97
C ARG A 1032 -33.00 30.80 -21.15
N ARG A 1033 -32.31 30.15 -22.09
CA ARG A 1033 -32.91 29.53 -23.28
C ARG A 1033 -33.87 28.41 -22.93
N ILE A 1034 -33.50 27.55 -21.97
CA ILE A 1034 -34.31 26.40 -21.56
C ILE A 1034 -35.41 26.76 -20.56
N LEU A 1035 -35.37 27.96 -19.97
CA LEU A 1035 -36.40 28.45 -19.06
C LEU A 1035 -37.63 28.91 -19.84
N ALA A 1036 -38.83 28.51 -19.38
CA ALA A 1036 -40.07 28.95 -19.98
C ALA A 1036 -40.30 30.47 -19.79
N PRO A 1037 -41.11 31.15 -20.63
CA PRO A 1037 -41.32 32.60 -20.56
C PRO A 1037 -41.83 33.13 -19.19
N LYS A 1038 -42.61 32.31 -18.45
CA LYS A 1038 -43.08 32.59 -17.08
C LYS A 1038 -42.30 31.81 -16.01
N GLY A 1039 -41.15 31.27 -16.40
CA GLY A 1039 -40.28 30.46 -15.56
C GLY A 1039 -39.45 31.30 -14.59
N ARG A 1040 -38.92 30.65 -13.56
CA ARG A 1040 -38.00 31.24 -12.59
C ARG A 1040 -36.80 30.33 -12.37
N LEU A 1041 -35.62 30.95 -12.29
CA LEU A 1041 -34.35 30.35 -11.92
C LEU A 1041 -34.01 30.78 -10.49
N TYR A 1042 -33.60 29.84 -9.66
CA TYR A 1042 -32.94 30.08 -8.38
C TYR A 1042 -31.47 29.67 -8.49
N HIS A 1043 -30.55 30.51 -8.05
CA HIS A 1043 -29.10 30.28 -8.04
C HIS A 1043 -28.56 30.46 -6.63
N TYR A 1044 -27.98 29.41 -6.04
CA TYR A 1044 -27.38 29.49 -4.70
C TYR A 1044 -26.03 30.23 -4.71
N ILE A 1045 -25.81 31.11 -3.74
CA ILE A 1045 -24.55 31.90 -3.62
C ILE A 1045 -23.94 31.89 -2.21
N GLY A 1046 -24.60 31.25 -1.24
CA GLY A 1046 -24.27 31.37 0.19
C GLY A 1046 -24.77 32.69 0.80
N ASP A 1047 -24.52 32.92 2.10
CA ASP A 1047 -25.01 34.10 2.84
C ASP A 1047 -24.55 35.42 2.19
N PRO A 1048 -25.45 36.18 1.52
CA PRO A 1048 -25.10 37.40 0.81
C PRO A 1048 -24.62 38.52 1.74
N ALA A 1049 -24.88 38.43 3.04
CA ALA A 1049 -24.38 39.37 4.05
C ALA A 1049 -22.90 39.13 4.42
N SER A 1050 -22.32 37.98 4.05
CA SER A 1050 -20.91 37.68 4.27
C SER A 1050 -20.00 38.35 3.24
N LYS A 1051 -18.79 38.79 3.65
CA LYS A 1051 -17.83 39.48 2.76
C LYS A 1051 -17.43 38.67 1.52
N SER A 1052 -17.32 37.34 1.62
CA SER A 1052 -16.92 36.48 0.49
C SER A 1052 -18.07 36.23 -0.49
N ALA A 1053 -19.25 35.85 0.00
CA ALA A 1053 -20.40 35.58 -0.87
C ALA A 1053 -21.05 36.86 -1.43
N GLY A 1054 -20.95 38.00 -0.74
CA GLY A 1054 -21.44 39.28 -1.26
C GLY A 1054 -20.75 39.75 -2.55
N ASN A 1055 -19.46 39.43 -2.75
CA ASN A 1055 -18.74 39.73 -3.99
C ASN A 1055 -19.13 38.76 -5.13
N VAL A 1056 -19.30 37.47 -4.81
CA VAL A 1056 -19.79 36.47 -5.76
C VAL A 1056 -21.21 36.84 -6.22
N ALA A 1057 -22.07 37.25 -5.30
CA ALA A 1057 -23.44 37.70 -5.56
C ALA A 1057 -23.49 38.82 -6.60
N LYS A 1058 -22.67 39.87 -6.42
CA LYS A 1058 -22.57 41.00 -7.38
C LYS A 1058 -22.16 40.52 -8.77
N GLY A 1059 -21.14 39.66 -8.86
CA GLY A 1059 -20.68 39.09 -10.13
C GLY A 1059 -21.73 38.23 -10.83
N VAL A 1060 -22.45 37.39 -10.08
CA VAL A 1060 -23.52 36.54 -10.62
C VAL A 1060 -24.71 37.38 -11.10
N VAL A 1061 -25.13 38.40 -10.34
CA VAL A 1061 -26.20 39.33 -10.76
C VAL A 1061 -25.85 40.01 -12.07
N THR A 1062 -24.61 40.51 -12.22
CA THR A 1062 -24.16 41.15 -13.46
C THR A 1062 -24.20 40.18 -14.64
N ARG A 1063 -23.66 38.97 -14.47
CA ARG A 1063 -23.64 37.94 -15.53
C ARG A 1063 -25.03 37.46 -15.92
N LEU A 1064 -25.96 37.29 -14.97
CA LEU A 1064 -27.35 36.95 -15.27
C LEU A 1064 -28.07 38.05 -16.07
N LYS A 1065 -27.83 39.32 -15.74
CA LYS A 1065 -28.36 40.44 -16.54
C LYS A 1065 -27.78 40.45 -17.95
N GLN A 1066 -26.46 40.24 -18.09
CA GLN A 1066 -25.78 40.16 -19.39
C GLN A 1066 -26.26 38.97 -20.24
N ALA A 1067 -26.59 37.84 -19.60
CA ALA A 1067 -27.20 36.68 -20.26
C ALA A 1067 -28.65 36.93 -20.74
N GLY A 1068 -29.24 38.10 -20.42
CA GLY A 1068 -30.52 38.55 -20.94
C GLY A 1068 -31.73 38.34 -20.01
N PHE A 1069 -31.53 38.02 -18.73
CA PHE A 1069 -32.63 37.93 -17.76
C PHE A 1069 -33.20 39.32 -17.44
N GLY A 1070 -34.51 39.52 -17.65
CA GLY A 1070 -35.18 40.82 -17.46
C GLY A 1070 -35.49 41.18 -16.01
N GLY A 1071 -35.50 40.21 -15.10
CA GLY A 1071 -35.62 40.44 -13.66
C GLY A 1071 -34.62 39.59 -12.89
N VAL A 1072 -33.75 40.22 -12.10
CA VAL A 1072 -32.74 39.56 -11.24
C VAL A 1072 -32.76 40.22 -9.86
N ALA A 1073 -32.93 39.44 -8.81
CA ALA A 1073 -33.00 39.95 -7.44
C ALA A 1073 -32.36 38.97 -6.43
N ILE A 1074 -31.72 39.50 -5.38
CA ILE A 1074 -31.11 38.70 -4.31
C ILE A 1074 -32.18 38.41 -3.25
N ASP A 1075 -32.35 37.14 -2.91
CA ASP A 1075 -33.15 36.68 -1.78
C ASP A 1075 -32.23 36.38 -0.60
N TYR A 1076 -32.15 37.32 0.35
CA TYR A 1076 -31.32 37.19 1.54
C TYR A 1076 -31.80 36.08 2.47
N ASN A 1077 -33.10 35.75 2.47
CA ASN A 1077 -33.63 34.68 3.33
C ASN A 1077 -33.30 33.30 2.76
N ALA A 1078 -33.33 33.17 1.43
CA ALA A 1078 -32.96 31.93 0.75
C ALA A 1078 -31.48 31.86 0.36
N HIS A 1079 -30.64 32.82 0.76
CA HIS A 1079 -29.21 32.88 0.44
C HIS A 1079 -28.88 32.66 -1.05
N GLY A 1080 -29.73 33.21 -1.93
CA GLY A 1080 -29.70 32.92 -3.37
C GLY A 1080 -30.10 34.10 -4.23
N ILE A 1081 -29.99 33.94 -5.55
CA ILE A 1081 -30.42 34.91 -6.56
C ILE A 1081 -31.57 34.31 -7.36
N ILE A 1082 -32.65 35.08 -7.52
CA ILE A 1082 -33.76 34.73 -8.42
C ILE A 1082 -33.57 35.47 -9.74
N ALA A 1083 -33.77 34.75 -10.86
CA ALA A 1083 -33.81 35.33 -12.19
C ALA A 1083 -35.04 34.86 -12.99
N ALA A 1084 -35.59 35.72 -13.85
CA ALA A 1084 -36.69 35.41 -14.76
C ALA A 1084 -36.62 36.24 -16.06
N HIS A 1085 -37.39 35.86 -17.08
CA HIS A 1085 -37.51 36.63 -18.34
C HIS A 1085 -38.13 38.01 -18.11
N GLY A 1086 -39.14 38.10 -17.22
CA GLY A 1086 -39.79 39.35 -16.82
C GLY A 1086 -39.34 39.86 -15.44
N PRO A 1087 -39.90 40.98 -14.95
CA PRO A 1087 -39.53 41.54 -13.65
C PRO A 1087 -39.87 40.58 -12.49
N VAL A 1088 -38.98 40.52 -11.50
CA VAL A 1088 -39.13 39.68 -10.29
C VAL A 1088 -39.40 40.56 -9.07
N LYS A 1089 -40.47 40.27 -8.32
CA LYS A 1089 -40.74 40.87 -7.00
C LYS A 1089 -40.49 39.82 -5.91
N ILE A 1090 -39.69 40.16 -4.91
CA ILE A 1090 -39.41 39.32 -3.73
C ILE A 1090 -40.21 39.87 -2.54
N ASN A 1091 -40.93 38.99 -1.84
CA ASN A 1091 -41.64 39.32 -0.60
C ASN A 1091 -40.69 39.22 0.61
N SER A 1092 -39.61 40.01 0.65
CA SER A 1092 -38.73 40.05 1.82
C SER A 1092 -39.17 41.17 2.78
N LYS A 1093 -40.03 40.84 3.76
CA LYS A 1093 -40.12 41.63 4.99
C LYS A 1093 -38.89 41.32 5.84
N LYS A 1094 -38.12 42.37 6.19
CA LYS A 1094 -36.91 42.44 7.03
C LYS A 1094 -35.58 42.50 6.25
N GLY A 1095 -34.95 43.69 6.27
CA GLY A 1095 -33.52 43.85 6.02
C GLY A 1095 -32.67 43.33 7.19
N PRO A 1096 -31.33 43.39 7.09
CA PRO A 1096 -30.42 42.74 8.03
C PRO A 1096 -30.60 43.29 9.46
N GLN A 1097 -31.12 42.47 10.39
CA GLN A 1097 -31.07 42.79 11.82
C GLN A 1097 -29.63 42.60 12.33
N LYS A 1098 -29.01 43.69 12.81
CA LYS A 1098 -27.77 43.64 13.59
C LYS A 1098 -28.05 42.93 14.93
N SER A 1099 -27.75 41.65 15.05
CA SER A 1099 -27.71 40.97 16.35
C SER A 1099 -26.37 41.27 17.05
N VAL A 1100 -26.39 42.25 17.94
CA VAL A 1100 -25.33 42.50 18.92
C VAL A 1100 -25.44 41.43 20.01
N GLY A 1101 -24.58 40.42 19.98
CA GLY A 1101 -24.42 39.43 21.06
C GLY A 1101 -23.59 40.01 22.19
N LYS A 1102 -24.22 40.72 23.12
CA LYS A 1102 -23.67 41.07 24.43
C LYS A 1102 -23.53 39.78 25.24
N ALA A 1103 -22.31 39.45 25.67
CA ALA A 1103 -22.06 38.41 26.66
C ALA A 1103 -22.72 38.81 28.00
N ALA A 1104 -23.67 38.01 28.46
CA ALA A 1104 -24.24 38.13 29.80
C ALA A 1104 -23.48 37.20 30.76
N LYS A 1105 -22.82 37.81 31.74
CA LYS A 1105 -22.27 37.20 32.96
C LYS A 1105 -23.39 37.01 33.99
N GLY A 1106 -23.29 35.92 34.76
CA GLY A 1106 -23.94 35.72 36.06
C GLY A 1106 -25.25 34.94 36.00
N THR A 1107 -25.60 34.01 36.88
CA THR A 1107 -25.04 33.56 38.17
C THR A 1107 -25.73 32.25 38.56
N SER A 1108 -25.00 31.40 39.28
CA SER A 1108 -25.46 30.31 40.15
C SER A 1108 -26.84 30.52 40.81
N THR A 1109 -27.75 29.53 40.71
CA THR A 1109 -28.14 28.62 41.82
C THR A 1109 -29.22 27.60 41.39
N ASP A 1110 -28.94 26.33 41.69
CA ASP A 1110 -29.83 25.34 42.30
C ASP A 1110 -31.11 24.86 41.56
N ARG A 1111 -31.13 23.60 41.09
CA ARG A 1111 -31.83 22.50 41.77
C ARG A 1111 -31.78 21.16 41.01
N ARG A 1112 -31.51 20.12 41.80
CA ARG A 1112 -31.64 18.68 41.57
C ARG A 1112 -33.03 18.24 41.07
N ARG A 1113 -33.05 17.00 40.55
CA ARG A 1113 -34.14 16.07 40.17
C ARG A 1113 -34.34 16.04 38.64
N GLY A 1114 -34.36 14.91 37.96
CA GLY A 1114 -34.30 13.50 38.32
C GLY A 1114 -34.53 12.69 37.03
N ALA A 1115 -34.02 11.47 37.02
CA ALA A 1115 -34.19 10.39 36.04
C ALA A 1115 -35.27 10.55 34.94
N ARG A 1116 -34.84 10.43 33.68
CA ARG A 1116 -35.21 9.30 32.80
C ARG A 1116 -34.31 9.28 31.56
#